data_AF-A0A198AA50-F1
#
_entry.id   AF-A0A198AA50-F1
#
_cell.length_a   1.000
_cell.length_b   1.000
_cell.length_c   1.000
_cell.angle_alpha   90.00
_cell.angle_beta   90.00
_cell.angle_gamma   90.00
#
_symmetry.space_group_name_H-M   'P 1'
#
loop_
_entity.id
_entity.type
_entity.pdbx_description
1 polymer ?
#
loop_
_entity_poly.entity_id
_entity_poly.type
_entity_poly.pdbx_seq_one_letter_code
_entity_poly.pdbx_strand_id
1 'polypeptide(L)'
;MNKSRLLHDCWMFTKENDPANASEGLREWQMVTLPHTWNDKDGQGGEEPYYRGACWYQRTLEIGEEELGKRYYLEIGAAGNIGHVYINGHLAGDSRCGYAMFRVPLNAYLKAGDNLISIQVDNSYDNEVYPLLADFTFFGGLYREVKLLVMDDIHFDLMDNGRDGVYLTQSSLGEGNYQLDVHGRIVNESSRTIQASVEVELRDHEGNTVWHDNSVLALIGNSEFSFTGEILSPVLWNGIECPYLYSAHIAIKVQGQVLDTRQIDIGFRTVELSSERGVILNGKPIKINGVCRHQDFGGVGNAITKAHMDVDMELIREVGANSIRLAHYQHDDYFYSLCDRYGLLVWAEIPYISIPSTKDLESRNAVEQLERLIKQAYNHSSIYCWGVQNEITIAVETENTYRTIQKLVGITRKLDRSRFVVQANINGVADDSVINRFTDLVGYNLYYGWYYGEIQDLGTRLDEFHQTSPNVPVLVSEYGVDTNPNYHAYEPKVQDYTEEYQLKFHHNALQTFEERPYVLGGYVWNMFDFGSANRNEGGEKGKNLKGLITIDRTLKKDSFYLCKAYWSQDPFVYLAGRRFVHRHQERNDIVVLSNMTHIRVYHNNELLSEMKGSDRMFEVKDVTLVRGENRIRVEGIQEEVVVHIDEILLVSVIEADQRYIHVKEEKTKHVVNWFENFDLSGGGQIELKDGFFSIYDTIEDLYSHVDAKGVFLKYFGHTTNNPFFEVTKGVMSIEKMSQLAFYEIPDELLPVIQNELNIISKS
;
A
#
# COMPACT_ATOMS: atom_id res chain seq x y z
N MET A 1 -18.90 -2.40 -33.20
CA MET A 1 -18.68 -3.12 -31.93
C MET A 1 -17.39 -2.63 -31.36
N ASN A 2 -17.47 -2.13 -30.13
CA ASN A 2 -16.37 -1.48 -29.44
C ASN A 2 -15.18 -2.42 -29.27
N LYS A 3 -13.97 -1.88 -29.39
CA LYS A 3 -12.72 -2.65 -29.32
C LYS A 3 -11.74 -1.94 -28.41
N SER A 4 -10.96 -2.71 -27.68
CA SER A 4 -9.75 -2.24 -27.00
C SER A 4 -8.52 -2.86 -27.66
N ARG A 5 -7.46 -2.05 -27.82
CA ARG A 5 -6.16 -2.51 -28.31
C ARG A 5 -5.08 -2.13 -27.31
N LEU A 6 -4.40 -3.12 -26.77
CA LEU A 6 -3.25 -2.89 -25.89
C LEU A 6 -2.09 -2.27 -26.68
N LEU A 7 -1.55 -1.18 -26.16
CA LEU A 7 -0.44 -0.43 -26.72
C LEU A 7 0.84 -0.73 -25.93
N HIS A 8 1.23 -2.00 -25.83
CA HIS A 8 2.40 -2.43 -25.03
C HIS A 8 3.74 -2.11 -25.70
N ASP A 9 3.89 -2.45 -26.97
CA ASP A 9 5.15 -2.29 -27.71
C ASP A 9 5.25 -0.96 -28.46
N CYS A 10 6.42 -0.76 -29.06
CA CYS A 10 6.74 0.31 -29.99
C CYS A 10 6.73 1.71 -29.37
N TRP A 11 7.11 1.83 -28.09
CA TRP A 11 7.34 3.11 -27.45
C TRP A 11 8.80 3.51 -27.53
N MET A 12 9.04 4.73 -28.00
CA MET A 12 10.33 5.39 -27.90
C MET A 12 10.35 6.18 -26.59
N PHE A 13 11.40 6.06 -25.80
CA PHE A 13 11.53 6.70 -24.49
C PHE A 13 12.82 7.51 -24.39
N THR A 14 12.75 8.68 -23.74
CA THR A 14 13.93 9.46 -23.37
C THR A 14 13.76 10.11 -22.00
N LYS A 15 14.89 10.22 -21.27
CA LYS A 15 14.99 11.02 -20.03
C LYS A 15 15.24 12.51 -20.33
N GLU A 16 15.49 12.88 -21.58
CA GLU A 16 15.69 14.28 -21.95
C GLU A 16 14.36 15.03 -21.97
N ASN A 17 14.22 15.99 -21.06
CA ASN A 17 13.04 16.84 -20.99
C ASN A 17 13.15 18.05 -21.92
N ASP A 18 12.94 17.83 -23.23
CA ASP A 18 12.79 18.90 -24.22
C ASP A 18 11.29 19.11 -24.55
N PRO A 19 10.71 20.30 -24.30
CA PRO A 19 9.33 20.60 -24.67
C PRO A 19 9.01 20.43 -26.17
N ALA A 20 10.01 20.48 -27.05
CA ALA A 20 9.83 20.19 -28.49
C ALA A 20 9.33 18.75 -28.73
N ASN A 21 9.59 17.81 -27.81
CA ASN A 21 9.12 16.42 -27.87
C ASN A 21 7.59 16.30 -27.83
N ALA A 22 6.86 17.37 -27.52
CA ALA A 22 5.40 17.39 -27.67
C ALA A 22 4.97 17.23 -29.14
N SER A 23 5.69 17.85 -30.08
CA SER A 23 5.31 17.92 -31.50
C SER A 23 6.34 17.33 -32.46
N GLU A 24 7.60 17.21 -32.05
CA GLU A 24 8.71 16.68 -32.85
C GLU A 24 9.06 15.26 -32.39
N GLY A 25 9.58 14.43 -33.30
CA GLY A 25 10.09 13.11 -32.95
C GLY A 25 11.31 13.19 -32.02
N LEU A 26 11.45 12.24 -31.10
CA LEU A 26 12.61 12.19 -30.20
C LEU A 26 13.93 12.13 -30.97
N ARG A 27 14.91 12.96 -30.58
CA ARG A 27 16.26 12.98 -31.18
C ARG A 27 17.10 11.79 -30.75
N GLU A 28 17.13 11.56 -29.43
CA GLU A 28 17.76 10.40 -28.80
C GLU A 28 16.69 9.66 -28.00
N TRP A 29 16.61 8.35 -28.20
CA TRP A 29 15.61 7.51 -27.55
C TRP A 29 16.07 6.06 -27.44
N GLN A 30 15.42 5.32 -26.54
CA GLN A 30 15.49 3.87 -26.44
C GLN A 30 14.10 3.26 -26.67
N MET A 31 14.04 2.09 -27.31
CA MET A 31 12.78 1.34 -27.38
C MET A 31 12.47 0.76 -26.00
N VAL A 32 11.24 0.93 -25.55
CA VAL A 32 10.72 0.32 -24.33
C VAL A 32 9.40 -0.40 -24.61
N THR A 33 9.07 -1.35 -23.73
CA THR A 33 7.78 -2.04 -23.72
C THR A 33 7.07 -1.69 -22.42
N LEU A 34 5.78 -1.41 -22.49
CA LEU A 34 4.98 -1.14 -21.30
C LEU A 34 4.47 -2.44 -20.67
N PRO A 35 4.37 -2.52 -19.34
CA PRO A 35 4.67 -1.46 -18.36
C PRO A 35 6.16 -1.13 -18.26
N HIS A 36 6.50 0.15 -18.05
CA HIS A 36 7.88 0.63 -17.94
C HIS A 36 8.03 1.69 -16.86
N THR A 37 9.12 1.60 -16.09
CA THR A 37 9.60 2.63 -15.18
C THR A 37 11.07 2.91 -15.44
N TRP A 38 11.49 4.17 -15.31
CA TRP A 38 12.90 4.53 -15.42
C TRP A 38 13.67 4.42 -14.08
N ASN A 39 12.96 3.98 -13.03
CA ASN A 39 13.47 3.81 -11.66
C ASN A 39 13.56 2.34 -11.24
N ASP A 40 13.60 1.41 -12.19
CA ASP A 40 13.72 -0.04 -11.94
C ASP A 40 15.00 -0.42 -11.17
N LYS A 41 16.08 0.35 -11.38
CA LYS A 41 17.40 0.14 -10.75
C LYS A 41 17.67 1.12 -9.62
N ASP A 42 17.72 2.42 -9.92
CA ASP A 42 18.10 3.46 -8.94
C ASP A 42 17.10 3.56 -7.78
N GLY A 43 15.83 3.19 -8.02
CA GLY A 43 14.76 3.18 -7.04
C GLY A 43 14.80 2.05 -6.01
N GLN A 44 15.64 1.02 -6.21
CA GLN A 44 15.76 -0.15 -5.33
C GLN A 44 17.23 -0.48 -4.97
N GLY A 45 18.19 0.15 -5.65
CA GLY A 45 19.63 -0.14 -5.53
C GLY A 45 20.39 0.70 -4.50
N GLY A 46 19.74 1.69 -3.88
CA GLY A 46 20.38 2.59 -2.91
C GLY A 46 21.27 3.66 -3.54
N GLU A 47 21.04 3.98 -4.81
CA GLU A 47 21.64 5.15 -5.46
C GLU A 47 20.92 6.41 -4.94
N GLU A 48 21.67 7.34 -4.35
CA GLU A 48 21.13 8.58 -3.80
C GLU A 48 21.70 9.84 -4.51
N PRO A 49 20.83 10.75 -4.99
CA PRO A 49 19.37 10.58 -5.14
C PRO A 49 19.04 9.70 -6.35
N TYR A 50 17.97 8.89 -6.27
CA TYR A 50 17.36 8.28 -7.46
C TYR A 50 16.79 9.37 -8.38
N TYR A 51 16.75 9.11 -9.69
CA TYR A 51 16.34 10.12 -10.66
C TYR A 51 14.85 10.45 -10.54
N ARG A 52 14.56 11.73 -10.32
CA ARG A 52 13.21 12.31 -10.36
C ARG A 52 13.13 13.47 -11.34
N GLY A 53 12.20 13.41 -12.29
CA GLY A 53 12.03 14.44 -13.31
C GLY A 53 11.11 14.01 -14.45
N ALA A 54 10.84 14.95 -15.35
CA ALA A 54 10.03 14.73 -16.53
C ALA A 54 10.79 13.91 -17.59
N CYS A 55 10.15 12.87 -18.09
CA CYS A 55 10.60 12.04 -19.21
C CYS A 55 9.52 11.96 -20.29
N TRP A 56 9.89 11.52 -21.49
CA TRP A 56 8.99 11.46 -22.63
C TRP A 56 8.88 10.04 -23.21
N TYR A 57 7.64 9.66 -23.55
CA TYR A 57 7.30 8.47 -24.33
C TYR A 57 6.64 8.90 -25.64
N GLN A 58 7.02 8.27 -26.75
CA GLN A 58 6.40 8.53 -28.06
C GLN A 58 6.03 7.25 -28.78
N ARG A 59 4.91 7.27 -29.49
CA ARG A 59 4.53 6.25 -30.47
C ARG A 59 3.74 6.87 -31.61
N THR A 60 3.77 6.22 -32.77
CA THR A 60 2.91 6.58 -33.90
C THR A 60 1.68 5.69 -33.96
N LEU A 61 0.55 6.29 -34.30
CA LEU A 61 -0.73 5.65 -34.53
C LEU A 61 -1.22 5.96 -35.95
N GLU A 62 -1.33 4.95 -36.80
CA GLU A 62 -1.97 5.09 -38.10
C GLU A 62 -3.49 4.99 -37.95
N ILE A 63 -4.23 5.96 -38.53
CA ILE A 63 -5.69 6.02 -38.58
C ILE A 63 -6.14 6.16 -40.03
N GLY A 64 -6.95 5.22 -40.53
CA GLY A 64 -7.52 5.32 -41.87
C GLY A 64 -8.55 6.45 -42.01
N GLU A 65 -8.80 6.93 -43.23
CA GLU A 65 -9.79 7.99 -43.48
C GLU A 65 -11.22 7.56 -43.09
N GLU A 66 -11.59 6.30 -43.37
CA GLU A 66 -12.88 5.72 -42.99
C GLU A 66 -13.02 5.51 -41.47
N GLU A 67 -11.89 5.50 -40.74
CA GLU A 67 -11.85 5.26 -39.31
C GLU A 67 -12.05 6.55 -38.49
N LEU A 68 -11.85 7.74 -39.08
CA LEU A 68 -12.05 9.04 -38.40
C LEU A 68 -13.47 9.25 -37.86
N GLY A 69 -14.46 8.50 -38.37
CA GLY A 69 -15.84 8.51 -37.86
C GLY A 69 -16.05 7.76 -36.54
N LYS A 70 -15.08 6.97 -36.07
CA LYS A 70 -15.14 6.28 -34.76
C LYS A 70 -14.75 7.20 -33.62
N ARG A 71 -15.01 6.78 -32.38
CA ARG A 71 -14.60 7.49 -31.16
C ARG A 71 -13.37 6.83 -30.57
N TYR A 72 -12.34 7.63 -30.32
CA TYR A 72 -11.03 7.16 -29.86
C TYR A 72 -10.73 7.75 -28.49
N TYR A 73 -10.37 6.88 -27.56
CA TYR A 73 -9.86 7.26 -26.25
C TYR A 73 -8.53 6.57 -26.01
N LEU A 74 -7.58 7.30 -25.44
CA LEU A 74 -6.38 6.69 -24.88
C LEU A 74 -6.63 6.45 -23.38
N GLU A 75 -6.64 5.20 -22.96
CA GLU A 75 -6.69 4.80 -21.56
C GLU A 75 -5.27 4.55 -21.06
N ILE A 76 -4.85 5.28 -20.04
CA ILE A 76 -3.55 5.13 -19.40
C ILE A 76 -3.80 4.56 -18.00
N GLY A 77 -3.31 3.34 -17.75
CA GLY A 77 -3.55 2.63 -16.49
C GLY A 77 -2.93 3.30 -15.27
N ALA A 78 -1.78 3.95 -15.45
CA ALA A 78 -1.13 4.85 -14.49
C ALA A 78 0.06 5.57 -15.15
N ALA A 79 0.31 6.81 -14.72
CA ALA A 79 1.50 7.59 -15.08
C ALA A 79 2.07 8.23 -13.81
N GLY A 80 3.16 7.65 -13.27
CA GLY A 80 3.76 8.09 -12.01
C GLY A 80 4.63 9.33 -12.20
N ASN A 81 4.33 10.52 -11.64
CA ASN A 81 3.15 10.90 -10.84
C ASN A 81 2.20 11.87 -11.58
N ILE A 82 2.72 12.62 -12.56
CA ILE A 82 1.97 13.54 -13.40
C ILE A 82 2.16 13.11 -14.85
N GLY A 83 1.07 13.02 -15.62
CA GLY A 83 1.08 12.67 -17.04
C GLY A 83 0.44 13.74 -17.90
N HIS A 84 1.09 14.16 -18.97
CA HIS A 84 0.54 15.03 -20.02
C HIS A 84 0.53 14.30 -21.36
N VAL A 85 -0.63 14.23 -22.01
CA VAL A 85 -0.82 13.54 -23.29
C VAL A 85 -0.96 14.56 -24.41
N TYR A 86 -0.08 14.45 -25.41
CA TYR A 86 -0.08 15.28 -26.60
C TYR A 86 -0.34 14.43 -27.84
N ILE A 87 -1.22 14.93 -28.72
CA ILE A 87 -1.48 14.33 -30.03
C ILE A 87 -1.11 15.34 -31.10
N ASN A 88 -0.16 14.97 -31.97
CA ASN A 88 0.33 15.84 -33.05
C ASN A 88 0.77 17.23 -32.54
N GLY A 89 1.37 17.31 -31.34
CA GLY A 89 1.79 18.58 -30.73
C GLY A 89 0.75 19.29 -29.87
N HIS A 90 -0.51 18.86 -29.89
CA HIS A 90 -1.58 19.49 -29.11
C HIS A 90 -1.82 18.75 -27.79
N LEU A 91 -1.84 19.47 -26.67
CA LEU A 91 -2.21 18.89 -25.37
C LEU A 91 -3.67 18.42 -25.42
N ALA A 92 -3.86 17.11 -25.30
CA ALA A 92 -5.15 16.46 -25.40
C ALA A 92 -5.79 16.16 -24.02
N GLY A 93 -4.96 15.94 -23.01
CA GLY A 93 -5.40 15.73 -21.63
C GLY A 93 -4.23 15.49 -20.68
N ASP A 94 -4.52 15.48 -19.38
CA ASP A 94 -3.53 15.32 -18.32
C ASP A 94 -4.09 14.58 -17.11
N SER A 95 -3.20 14.18 -16.21
CA SER A 95 -3.56 13.68 -14.90
C SER A 95 -2.47 13.93 -13.87
N ARG A 96 -2.89 14.27 -12.64
CA ARG A 96 -2.04 14.41 -11.44
C ARG A 96 -2.27 13.29 -10.43
N CYS A 97 -2.81 12.14 -10.87
CA CYS A 97 -3.11 10.99 -10.02
C CYS A 97 -2.23 9.80 -10.41
N GLY A 98 -1.04 9.70 -9.82
CA GLY A 98 0.01 8.77 -10.23
C GLY A 98 -0.34 7.27 -10.18
N TYR A 99 -1.44 6.90 -9.52
CA TYR A 99 -1.85 5.52 -9.26
C TYR A 99 -3.22 5.15 -9.83
N ALA A 100 -3.93 6.12 -10.40
CA ALA A 100 -5.26 5.92 -10.94
C ALA A 100 -5.22 5.87 -12.46
N MET A 101 -6.12 5.10 -13.05
CA MET A 101 -6.34 5.12 -14.49
C MET A 101 -6.97 6.46 -14.89
N PHE A 102 -6.66 6.94 -16.10
CA PHE A 102 -7.36 8.06 -16.72
C PHE A 102 -7.50 7.86 -18.23
N ARG A 103 -8.47 8.56 -18.82
CA ARG A 103 -8.77 8.49 -20.26
C ARG A 103 -8.69 9.86 -20.90
N VAL A 104 -8.21 9.89 -22.15
CA VAL A 104 -8.11 11.10 -22.96
C VAL A 104 -8.83 10.89 -24.29
N PRO A 105 -9.89 11.67 -24.61
CA PRO A 105 -10.53 11.62 -25.92
C PRO A 105 -9.58 12.18 -26.99
N LEU A 106 -9.44 11.47 -28.11
CA LEU A 106 -8.42 11.79 -29.12
C LEU A 106 -8.98 12.48 -30.37
N ASN A 107 -10.28 12.32 -30.64
CA ASN A 107 -10.92 12.68 -31.91
C ASN A 107 -10.62 14.11 -32.41
N ALA A 108 -10.56 15.10 -31.52
CA ALA A 108 -10.30 16.50 -31.88
C ALA A 108 -8.89 16.75 -32.45
N TYR A 109 -7.96 15.80 -32.26
CA TYR A 109 -6.55 15.93 -32.59
C TYR A 109 -6.07 14.94 -33.65
N LEU A 110 -6.91 13.96 -34.01
CA LEU A 110 -6.58 12.93 -34.99
C LEU A 110 -6.73 13.44 -36.43
N LYS A 111 -5.87 12.93 -37.31
CA LYS A 111 -5.93 13.11 -38.77
C LYS A 111 -5.81 11.75 -39.46
N ALA A 112 -6.20 11.67 -40.72
CA ALA A 112 -5.95 10.49 -41.54
C ALA A 112 -4.42 10.28 -41.71
N GLY A 113 -4.00 9.02 -41.72
CA GLY A 113 -2.59 8.60 -41.74
C GLY A 113 -1.96 8.60 -40.35
N ASP A 114 -0.69 8.96 -40.29
CA ASP A 114 0.11 8.91 -39.06
C ASP A 114 -0.24 10.02 -38.07
N ASN A 115 -0.43 9.62 -36.81
CA ASN A 115 -0.64 10.49 -35.66
C ASN A 115 0.45 10.23 -34.63
N LEU A 116 1.17 11.28 -34.22
CA LEU A 116 2.16 11.17 -33.16
C LEU A 116 1.47 11.30 -31.79
N ILE A 117 1.64 10.30 -30.94
CA ILE A 117 1.26 10.32 -29.53
C ILE A 117 2.53 10.57 -28.73
N SER A 118 2.59 11.68 -28.01
CA SER A 118 3.66 11.99 -27.07
C SER A 118 3.08 12.07 -25.66
N ILE A 119 3.70 11.38 -24.69
CA ILE A 119 3.30 11.42 -23.29
C ILE A 119 4.51 11.86 -22.47
N GLN A 120 4.40 13.01 -21.83
CA GLN A 120 5.34 13.43 -20.80
C GLN A 120 4.89 12.85 -19.46
N VAL A 121 5.80 12.25 -18.71
CA VAL A 121 5.54 11.75 -17.36
C VAL A 121 6.58 12.33 -16.41
N ASP A 122 6.16 12.85 -15.27
CA ASP A 122 7.03 13.53 -14.29
C ASP A 122 6.77 13.02 -12.86
N ASN A 123 7.81 12.58 -12.18
CA ASN A 123 7.79 12.17 -10.76
C ASN A 123 8.60 13.11 -9.85
N SER A 124 8.98 14.31 -10.32
CA SER A 124 9.58 15.35 -9.51
C SER A 124 8.69 15.76 -8.34
N TYR A 125 9.27 16.45 -7.37
CA TYR A 125 8.51 16.92 -6.21
C TYR A 125 7.58 18.06 -6.62
N ASP A 126 6.30 17.88 -6.33
CA ASP A 126 5.25 18.89 -6.46
C ASP A 126 4.44 18.91 -5.17
N ASN A 127 4.40 20.04 -4.47
CA ASN A 127 3.75 20.16 -3.18
C ASN A 127 2.22 19.97 -3.25
N GLU A 128 1.62 19.96 -4.45
CA GLU A 128 0.19 19.75 -4.66
C GLU A 128 -0.15 18.32 -5.14
N VAL A 129 0.83 17.41 -5.26
CA VAL A 129 0.61 16.04 -5.77
C VAL A 129 1.13 15.00 -4.80
N TYR A 130 0.21 14.28 -4.16
CA TYR A 130 0.55 13.22 -3.23
C TYR A 130 1.01 11.93 -3.94
N PRO A 131 1.97 11.17 -3.38
CA PRO A 131 2.62 11.37 -2.07
C PRO A 131 3.70 12.46 -2.08
N LEU A 132 3.79 13.21 -0.97
CA LEU A 132 4.80 14.27 -0.78
C LEU A 132 6.05 13.75 -0.07
N LEU A 133 5.83 12.95 0.96
CA LEU A 133 6.83 12.31 1.80
C LEU A 133 6.32 10.92 2.15
N ALA A 134 7.11 9.87 1.92
CA ALA A 134 6.81 8.53 2.39
C ALA A 134 8.07 7.64 2.33
N ASP A 135 8.03 6.52 3.03
CA ASP A 135 9.10 5.52 3.08
C ASP A 135 9.00 4.48 1.95
N PHE A 136 8.73 4.92 0.71
CA PHE A 136 8.78 4.09 -0.48
C PHE A 136 9.23 4.91 -1.70
N THR A 137 9.80 4.26 -2.71
CA THR A 137 10.25 4.94 -3.92
C THR A 137 9.08 5.41 -4.79
N PHE A 138 9.10 6.66 -5.25
CA PHE A 138 8.10 7.21 -6.17
C PHE A 138 8.53 6.92 -7.62
N PHE A 139 8.36 5.67 -8.03
CA PHE A 139 8.76 5.20 -9.35
C PHE A 139 8.03 5.96 -10.47
N GLY A 140 8.81 6.61 -11.34
CA GLY A 140 8.27 7.35 -12.48
C GLY A 140 8.13 6.50 -13.74
N GLY A 141 7.10 6.78 -14.55
CA GLY A 141 6.89 6.14 -15.84
C GLY A 141 5.45 5.73 -16.16
N LEU A 142 5.28 5.13 -17.33
CA LEU A 142 4.04 4.46 -17.76
C LEU A 142 4.08 3.01 -17.27
N TYR A 143 3.96 2.84 -15.95
CA TYR A 143 4.22 1.59 -15.26
C TYR A 143 3.01 0.64 -15.22
N ARG A 144 1.89 1.01 -15.86
CA ARG A 144 0.74 0.12 -16.14
C ARG A 144 0.37 0.17 -17.62
N GLU A 145 -0.54 -0.72 -18.03
CA GLU A 145 -1.01 -0.84 -19.41
C GLU A 145 -1.54 0.49 -19.98
N VAL A 146 -1.25 0.75 -21.25
CA VAL A 146 -1.89 1.80 -22.05
C VAL A 146 -2.73 1.14 -23.15
N LYS A 147 -3.97 1.58 -23.35
CA LYS A 147 -4.91 1.01 -24.33
C LYS A 147 -5.48 2.08 -25.23
N LEU A 148 -5.67 1.75 -26.50
CA LEU A 148 -6.53 2.50 -27.41
C LEU A 148 -7.92 1.90 -27.35
N LEU A 149 -8.91 2.68 -26.93
CA LEU A 149 -10.33 2.31 -26.98
C LEU A 149 -10.94 2.89 -28.25
N VAL A 150 -11.62 2.05 -29.02
CA VAL A 150 -12.32 2.42 -30.26
C VAL A 150 -13.80 2.13 -30.07
N MET A 151 -14.60 3.17 -29.96
CA MET A 151 -16.03 3.10 -29.66
C MET A 151 -16.87 3.54 -30.87
N ASP A 152 -18.07 2.99 -30.97
CA ASP A 152 -19.17 3.55 -31.74
C ASP A 152 -19.78 4.77 -31.00
N ASP A 153 -20.63 5.58 -31.66
CA ASP A 153 -21.23 6.80 -31.07
C ASP A 153 -22.05 6.54 -29.79
N ILE A 154 -22.52 5.30 -29.59
CA ILE A 154 -23.26 4.88 -28.41
C ILE A 154 -22.42 3.89 -27.62
N HIS A 155 -22.10 4.25 -26.39
CA HIS A 155 -21.32 3.43 -25.48
C HIS A 155 -21.63 3.76 -24.02
N PHE A 156 -21.23 2.88 -23.08
CA PHE A 156 -21.21 3.25 -21.67
C PHE A 156 -20.18 4.35 -21.45
N ASP A 157 -20.45 5.22 -20.50
CA ASP A 157 -19.59 6.37 -20.24
C ASP A 157 -18.17 5.95 -19.85
N LEU A 158 -17.21 6.53 -20.57
CA LEU A 158 -15.78 6.31 -20.33
C LEU A 158 -15.14 7.45 -19.54
N MET A 159 -15.82 8.60 -19.42
CA MET A 159 -15.27 9.84 -18.88
C MET A 159 -15.84 10.18 -17.50
N ASP A 160 -16.46 9.22 -16.82
CA ASP A 160 -17.01 9.39 -15.47
C ASP A 160 -15.98 9.17 -14.36
N ASN A 161 -14.67 9.11 -14.65
CA ASN A 161 -13.59 8.72 -13.74
C ASN A 161 -13.64 7.26 -13.23
N GLY A 162 -14.66 6.48 -13.61
CA GLY A 162 -14.81 5.07 -13.27
C GLY A 162 -14.15 4.15 -14.30
N ARG A 163 -14.03 2.87 -13.93
CA ARG A 163 -13.49 1.85 -14.82
C ARG A 163 -14.54 1.42 -15.86
N ASP A 164 -15.70 0.99 -15.40
CA ASP A 164 -16.69 0.34 -16.26
C ASP A 164 -17.76 1.29 -16.79
N GLY A 165 -17.96 2.44 -16.14
CA GLY A 165 -19.12 3.32 -16.36
C GLY A 165 -20.45 2.73 -15.86
N VAL A 166 -20.37 1.60 -15.16
CA VAL A 166 -21.47 0.82 -14.60
C VAL A 166 -21.07 0.36 -13.20
N TYR A 167 -22.00 0.48 -12.26
CA TYR A 167 -21.79 0.27 -10.84
C TYR A 167 -22.83 -0.70 -10.30
N LEU A 168 -22.35 -1.72 -9.57
CA LEU A 168 -23.19 -2.74 -8.95
C LEU A 168 -23.14 -2.58 -7.43
N THR A 169 -24.32 -2.43 -6.81
CA THR A 169 -24.46 -2.35 -5.36
C THR A 169 -25.30 -3.52 -4.87
N GLN A 170 -24.83 -4.22 -3.84
CA GLN A 170 -25.60 -5.25 -3.16
C GLN A 170 -26.07 -4.77 -1.79
N SER A 171 -27.24 -5.25 -1.35
CA SER A 171 -27.75 -5.03 0.00
C SER A 171 -28.49 -6.27 0.49
N SER A 172 -28.23 -6.71 1.72
CA SER A 172 -29.01 -7.80 2.33
C SER A 172 -30.44 -7.34 2.62
N LEU A 173 -31.42 -8.15 2.22
CA LEU A 173 -32.84 -7.94 2.51
C LEU A 173 -33.30 -8.72 3.77
N GLY A 174 -32.39 -9.45 4.42
CA GLY A 174 -32.74 -10.42 5.45
C GLY A 174 -33.17 -11.78 4.87
N GLU A 175 -33.34 -12.77 5.74
CA GLU A 175 -33.76 -14.15 5.39
C GLU A 175 -32.91 -14.86 4.31
N GLY A 176 -31.69 -14.36 4.05
CA GLY A 176 -30.78 -14.89 3.05
C GLY A 176 -30.96 -14.30 1.64
N ASN A 177 -31.87 -13.35 1.42
CA ASN A 177 -32.07 -12.68 0.14
C ASN A 177 -31.27 -11.39 0.03
N TYR A 178 -30.95 -11.00 -1.21
CA TYR A 178 -30.19 -9.79 -1.51
C TYR A 178 -30.90 -8.96 -2.57
N GLN A 179 -30.77 -7.65 -2.47
CA GLN A 179 -31.05 -6.72 -3.55
C GLN A 179 -29.77 -6.48 -4.35
N LEU A 180 -29.87 -6.48 -5.67
CA LEU A 180 -28.84 -6.02 -6.60
C LEU A 180 -29.35 -4.76 -7.31
N ASP A 181 -28.63 -3.65 -7.14
CA ASP A 181 -28.83 -2.42 -7.89
C ASP A 181 -27.72 -2.28 -8.94
N VAL A 182 -28.12 -2.08 -10.20
CA VAL A 182 -27.22 -1.88 -11.33
C VAL A 182 -27.52 -0.53 -11.96
N HIS A 183 -26.56 0.39 -11.94
CA HIS A 183 -26.75 1.72 -12.52
C HIS A 183 -25.53 2.18 -13.31
N GLY A 184 -25.74 3.12 -14.22
CA GLY A 184 -24.66 3.67 -15.03
C GLY A 184 -25.15 4.74 -15.99
N ARG A 185 -24.24 5.19 -16.84
CA ARG A 185 -24.52 6.22 -17.83
C ARG A 185 -24.15 5.74 -19.23
N ILE A 186 -25.02 6.04 -20.18
CA ILE A 186 -24.82 5.81 -21.61
C ILE A 186 -24.60 7.15 -22.26
N VAL A 187 -23.56 7.23 -23.09
CA VAL A 187 -23.24 8.40 -23.90
C VAL A 187 -23.71 8.11 -25.33
N ASN A 188 -24.44 9.06 -25.89
CA ASN A 188 -24.78 9.13 -27.31
C ASN A 188 -24.13 10.38 -27.90
N GLU A 189 -23.00 10.20 -28.57
CA GLU A 189 -22.24 11.27 -29.23
C GLU A 189 -22.72 11.58 -30.65
N SER A 190 -23.86 11.00 -31.06
CA SER A 190 -24.53 11.36 -32.32
C SER A 190 -25.43 12.60 -32.14
N SER A 191 -25.80 13.24 -33.24
CA SER A 191 -26.71 14.39 -33.23
C SER A 191 -28.20 14.02 -33.11
N ARG A 192 -28.53 12.73 -33.01
CA ARG A 192 -29.91 12.23 -33.04
C ARG A 192 -30.26 11.52 -31.75
N THR A 193 -31.50 11.66 -31.32
CA THR A 193 -32.07 10.77 -30.31
C THR A 193 -32.20 9.36 -30.88
N ILE A 194 -31.64 8.37 -30.17
CA ILE A 194 -31.66 6.98 -30.59
C ILE A 194 -32.39 6.16 -29.53
N GLN A 195 -33.34 5.31 -29.97
CA GLN A 195 -33.97 4.34 -29.08
C GLN A 195 -33.04 3.14 -28.94
N ALA A 196 -32.65 2.82 -27.71
CA ALA A 196 -31.82 1.68 -27.37
C ALA A 196 -32.45 0.86 -26.25
N SER A 197 -32.24 -0.45 -26.26
CA SER A 197 -32.52 -1.30 -25.11
C SER A 197 -31.24 -1.52 -24.31
N VAL A 198 -31.34 -1.37 -22.99
CA VAL A 198 -30.30 -1.78 -22.04
C VAL A 198 -30.79 -3.07 -21.42
N GLU A 199 -29.96 -4.11 -21.48
CA GLU A 199 -30.25 -5.41 -20.90
C GLU A 199 -29.22 -5.73 -19.82
N VAL A 200 -29.69 -6.26 -18.70
CA VAL A 200 -28.85 -6.78 -17.62
C VAL A 200 -29.17 -8.26 -17.44
N GLU A 201 -28.14 -9.07 -17.33
CA GLU A 201 -28.23 -10.50 -17.06
C GLU A 201 -27.19 -10.89 -16.02
N LEU A 202 -27.62 -11.38 -14.86
CA LEU A 202 -26.76 -11.94 -13.83
C LEU A 202 -26.66 -13.45 -14.05
N ARG A 203 -25.43 -13.97 -14.13
CA ARG A 203 -25.15 -15.39 -14.36
C ARG A 203 -24.36 -16.02 -13.22
N ASP A 204 -24.65 -17.29 -12.95
CA ASP A 204 -23.86 -18.13 -12.06
C ASP A 204 -22.56 -18.65 -12.73
N HIS A 205 -21.75 -19.43 -12.01
CA HIS A 205 -20.50 -19.99 -12.56
C HIS A 205 -20.70 -21.02 -13.68
N GLU A 206 -21.90 -21.60 -13.81
CA GLU A 206 -22.24 -22.52 -14.90
C GLU A 206 -22.71 -21.77 -16.15
N GLY A 207 -22.92 -20.45 -16.02
CA GLY A 207 -23.42 -19.58 -17.06
C GLY A 207 -24.95 -19.52 -17.12
N ASN A 208 -25.66 -20.06 -16.14
CA ASN A 208 -27.12 -19.96 -16.08
C ASN A 208 -27.55 -18.57 -15.62
N THR A 209 -28.58 -18.01 -16.25
CA THR A 209 -29.21 -16.76 -15.84
C THR A 209 -29.93 -16.94 -14.50
N VAL A 210 -29.49 -16.22 -13.47
CA VAL A 210 -30.16 -16.19 -12.15
C VAL A 210 -31.08 -14.99 -11.98
N TRP A 211 -30.81 -13.90 -12.70
CA TRP A 211 -31.67 -12.72 -12.77
C TRP A 211 -31.45 -11.99 -14.10
N HIS A 212 -32.50 -11.36 -14.61
CA HIS A 212 -32.46 -10.59 -15.85
C HIS A 212 -33.48 -9.46 -15.80
N ASP A 213 -33.11 -8.31 -16.35
CA ASP A 213 -34.04 -7.22 -16.62
C ASP A 213 -33.65 -6.47 -17.90
N ASN A 214 -34.58 -5.70 -18.48
CA ASN A 214 -34.32 -4.86 -19.64
C ASN A 214 -35.21 -3.62 -19.66
N SER A 215 -34.70 -2.54 -20.25
CA SER A 215 -35.44 -1.31 -20.43
C SER A 215 -35.11 -0.65 -21.76
N VAL A 216 -36.09 0.02 -22.36
CA VAL A 216 -35.92 0.82 -23.58
C VAL A 216 -35.81 2.29 -23.20
N LEU A 217 -34.74 2.93 -23.64
CA LEU A 217 -34.42 4.31 -23.34
C LEU A 217 -34.28 5.13 -24.62
N ALA A 218 -34.75 6.38 -24.55
CA ALA A 218 -34.43 7.39 -25.54
C ALA A 218 -33.07 8.02 -25.20
N LEU A 219 -32.00 7.61 -25.89
CA LEU A 219 -30.66 8.12 -25.64
C LEU A 219 -30.50 9.53 -26.23
N ILE A 220 -30.34 10.53 -25.36
CA ILE A 220 -30.13 11.94 -25.71
C ILE A 220 -28.89 12.43 -24.98
N GLY A 221 -27.79 12.68 -25.70
CA GLY A 221 -26.52 13.03 -25.08
C GLY A 221 -26.12 12.00 -24.02
N ASN A 222 -26.11 12.43 -22.76
CA ASN A 222 -25.87 11.53 -21.62
C ASN A 222 -27.21 11.08 -21.02
N SER A 223 -27.42 9.77 -20.92
CA SER A 223 -28.64 9.17 -20.39
C SER A 223 -28.32 8.14 -19.30
N GLU A 224 -28.96 8.26 -18.15
CA GLU A 224 -28.80 7.34 -17.03
C GLU A 224 -29.71 6.11 -17.19
N PHE A 225 -29.28 4.98 -16.64
CA PHE A 225 -30.11 3.79 -16.48
C PHE A 225 -29.91 3.21 -15.08
N SER A 226 -30.95 2.53 -14.58
CA SER A 226 -30.92 1.83 -13.31
C SER A 226 -31.85 0.62 -13.36
N PHE A 227 -31.42 -0.48 -12.74
CA PHE A 227 -32.19 -1.69 -12.52
C PHE A 227 -32.04 -2.11 -11.07
N THR A 228 -33.11 -2.67 -10.49
CA THR A 228 -33.12 -3.19 -9.14
C THR A 228 -33.76 -4.58 -9.18
N GLY A 229 -33.06 -5.58 -8.67
CA GLY A 229 -33.52 -6.97 -8.65
C GLY A 229 -33.37 -7.61 -7.28
N GLU A 230 -34.33 -8.47 -6.91
CA GLU A 230 -34.18 -9.37 -5.76
C GLU A 230 -33.53 -10.68 -6.22
N ILE A 231 -32.44 -11.05 -5.55
CA ILE A 231 -31.70 -12.29 -5.74
C ILE A 231 -32.00 -13.20 -4.55
N LEU A 232 -32.71 -14.28 -4.82
CA LEU A 232 -33.20 -15.21 -3.81
C LEU A 232 -32.08 -16.18 -3.41
N SER A 233 -31.71 -16.18 -2.13
CA SER A 233 -30.77 -17.14 -1.54
C SER A 233 -29.50 -17.38 -2.40
N PRO A 234 -28.74 -16.33 -2.80
CA PRO A 234 -27.53 -16.51 -3.58
C PRO A 234 -26.47 -17.30 -2.80
N VAL A 235 -25.56 -17.96 -3.53
CA VAL A 235 -24.33 -18.46 -2.92
C VAL A 235 -23.48 -17.27 -2.53
N LEU A 236 -23.15 -17.17 -1.24
CA LEU A 236 -22.44 -16.01 -0.71
C LEU A 236 -20.96 -16.06 -1.07
N TRP A 237 -20.40 -14.89 -1.35
CA TRP A 237 -18.98 -14.65 -1.22
C TRP A 237 -18.65 -14.68 0.28
N ASN A 238 -18.00 -15.74 0.72
CA ASN A 238 -17.71 -16.02 2.12
C ASN A 238 -16.19 -16.03 2.39
N GLY A 239 -15.51 -15.04 1.83
CA GLY A 239 -14.06 -14.88 1.96
C GLY A 239 -13.31 -16.11 1.43
N ILE A 240 -12.18 -16.44 2.06
CA ILE A 240 -11.31 -17.56 1.66
C ILE A 240 -12.01 -18.92 1.67
N GLU A 241 -13.09 -19.09 2.46
CA GLU A 241 -13.84 -20.36 2.54
C GLU A 241 -14.64 -20.62 1.26
N CYS A 242 -15.23 -19.58 0.68
CA CYS A 242 -16.04 -19.68 -0.54
C CYS A 242 -16.10 -18.33 -1.27
N PRO A 243 -15.12 -18.00 -2.12
CA PRO A 243 -15.08 -16.74 -2.86
C PRO A 243 -16.00 -16.76 -4.09
N TYR A 244 -17.28 -17.06 -3.90
CA TYR A 244 -18.24 -17.21 -5.00
C TYR A 244 -18.51 -15.86 -5.69
N LEU A 245 -18.37 -15.83 -7.01
CA LEU A 245 -18.65 -14.67 -7.85
C LEU A 245 -19.68 -15.04 -8.92
N TYR A 246 -20.70 -14.20 -9.04
CA TYR A 246 -21.59 -14.14 -10.19
C TYR A 246 -21.01 -13.20 -11.24
N SER A 247 -21.43 -13.32 -12.50
CA SER A 247 -21.04 -12.40 -13.57
C SER A 247 -22.25 -11.66 -14.12
N ALA A 248 -22.25 -10.33 -13.99
CA ALA A 248 -23.28 -9.46 -14.54
C ALA A 248 -22.88 -9.01 -15.95
N HIS A 249 -23.70 -9.35 -16.93
CA HIS A 249 -23.57 -8.95 -18.32
C HIS A 249 -24.55 -7.81 -18.62
N ILE A 250 -24.02 -6.64 -18.96
CA ILE A 250 -24.81 -5.45 -19.30
C ILE A 250 -24.57 -5.14 -20.77
N ALA A 251 -25.62 -5.01 -21.57
CA ALA A 251 -25.51 -4.76 -23.01
C ALA A 251 -26.40 -3.60 -23.46
N ILE A 252 -25.86 -2.76 -24.34
CA ILE A 252 -26.63 -1.73 -25.06
C ILE A 252 -26.95 -2.27 -26.45
N LYS A 253 -28.23 -2.30 -26.82
CA LYS A 253 -28.67 -2.73 -28.15
C LYS A 253 -29.48 -1.65 -28.85
N VAL A 254 -29.22 -1.48 -30.15
CA VAL A 254 -30.00 -0.61 -31.04
C VAL A 254 -30.47 -1.47 -32.21
N GLN A 255 -31.79 -1.48 -32.46
CA GLN A 255 -32.40 -2.30 -33.52
C GLN A 255 -31.98 -3.79 -33.46
N GLY A 256 -31.80 -4.31 -32.25
CA GLY A 256 -31.37 -5.70 -32.01
C GLY A 256 -29.85 -5.95 -32.13
N GLN A 257 -29.06 -4.98 -32.57
CA GLN A 257 -27.61 -5.07 -32.64
C GLN A 257 -26.96 -4.60 -31.33
N VAL A 258 -26.07 -5.41 -30.76
CA VAL A 258 -25.24 -5.05 -29.61
C VAL A 258 -24.16 -4.04 -30.03
N LEU A 259 -24.13 -2.88 -29.37
CA LEU A 259 -23.15 -1.83 -29.63
C LEU A 259 -22.01 -1.84 -28.60
N ASP A 260 -22.35 -1.97 -27.32
CA ASP A 260 -21.40 -2.02 -26.20
C ASP A 260 -21.84 -3.05 -25.15
N THR A 261 -20.86 -3.60 -24.43
CA THR A 261 -21.08 -4.57 -23.36
C THR A 261 -20.15 -4.33 -22.17
N ARG A 262 -20.64 -4.62 -20.96
CA ARG A 262 -19.81 -4.78 -19.75
C ARG A 262 -20.05 -6.15 -19.16
N GLN A 263 -18.99 -6.74 -18.63
CA GLN A 263 -19.04 -7.94 -17.82
C GLN A 263 -18.34 -7.61 -16.50
N ILE A 264 -19.09 -7.67 -15.40
CA ILE A 264 -18.62 -7.26 -14.08
C ILE A 264 -18.94 -8.38 -13.10
N ASP A 265 -17.94 -8.86 -12.37
CA ASP A 265 -18.12 -9.89 -11.37
C ASP A 265 -18.61 -9.30 -10.05
N ILE A 266 -19.47 -10.01 -9.34
CA ILE A 266 -20.01 -9.60 -8.04
C ILE A 266 -20.24 -10.79 -7.11
N GLY A 267 -19.87 -10.63 -5.84
CA GLY A 267 -20.08 -11.61 -4.77
C GLY A 267 -21.00 -11.06 -3.69
N PHE A 268 -22.10 -11.77 -3.38
CA PHE A 268 -23.05 -11.36 -2.35
C PHE A 268 -22.52 -11.66 -0.95
N ARG A 269 -22.50 -10.66 -0.06
CA ARG A 269 -21.97 -10.77 1.30
C ARG A 269 -22.48 -9.66 2.23
N THR A 270 -22.38 -9.90 3.53
CA THR A 270 -22.43 -8.83 4.54
C THR A 270 -21.12 -8.73 5.29
N VAL A 271 -20.71 -7.50 5.60
CA VAL A 271 -19.62 -7.22 6.54
C VAL A 271 -20.14 -6.28 7.60
N GLU A 272 -19.90 -6.63 8.86
CA GLU A 272 -20.23 -5.81 10.01
C GLU A 272 -18.98 -5.60 10.86
N LEU A 273 -18.95 -4.48 11.59
CA LEU A 273 -17.91 -4.17 12.56
C LEU A 273 -18.48 -4.22 13.96
N SER A 274 -17.71 -4.78 14.88
CA SER A 274 -17.99 -4.76 16.30
C SER A 274 -16.71 -4.39 17.04
N SER A 275 -16.79 -3.37 17.91
CA SER A 275 -15.68 -3.01 18.80
C SER A 275 -15.33 -4.12 19.81
N GLU A 276 -16.23 -5.09 20.02
CA GLU A 276 -16.04 -6.22 20.94
C GLU A 276 -15.73 -7.54 20.21
N ARG A 277 -16.37 -7.77 19.07
CA ARG A 277 -16.34 -9.06 18.35
C ARG A 277 -15.51 -9.05 17.07
N GLY A 278 -14.91 -7.91 16.72
CA GLY A 278 -14.08 -7.77 15.53
C GLY A 278 -14.89 -7.58 14.24
N VAL A 279 -14.35 -8.09 13.13
CA VAL A 279 -15.01 -8.08 11.82
C VAL A 279 -15.94 -9.30 11.73
N ILE A 280 -17.16 -9.12 11.23
CA ILE A 280 -18.13 -10.20 11.08
C ILE A 280 -18.45 -10.32 9.59
N LEU A 281 -18.09 -11.44 8.98
CA LEU A 281 -18.37 -11.75 7.58
C LEU A 281 -19.51 -12.77 7.51
N ASN A 282 -20.62 -12.41 6.87
CA ASN A 282 -21.82 -13.26 6.74
C ASN A 282 -22.29 -13.84 8.09
N GLY A 283 -22.26 -13.02 9.15
CA GLY A 283 -22.65 -13.41 10.51
C GLY A 283 -21.60 -14.20 11.31
N LYS A 284 -20.44 -14.54 10.72
CA LYS A 284 -19.33 -15.21 11.41
C LYS A 284 -18.23 -14.21 11.81
N PRO A 285 -17.88 -14.09 13.10
CA PRO A 285 -16.73 -13.30 13.53
C PRO A 285 -15.42 -13.86 12.97
N ILE A 286 -14.56 -12.97 12.49
CA ILE A 286 -13.22 -13.29 12.01
C ILE A 286 -12.21 -12.29 12.58
N LYS A 287 -10.99 -12.77 12.85
CA LYS A 287 -9.82 -11.89 13.02
C LYS A 287 -9.24 -11.54 11.66
N ILE A 288 -8.76 -10.31 11.52
CA ILE A 288 -7.97 -9.87 10.38
C ILE A 288 -6.55 -10.40 10.54
N ASN A 289 -6.28 -11.50 9.83
CA ASN A 289 -4.96 -12.07 9.66
C ASN A 289 -4.40 -11.50 8.35
N GLY A 290 -3.94 -10.26 8.43
CA GLY A 290 -3.64 -9.44 7.27
C GLY A 290 -2.16 -9.24 7.01
N VAL A 291 -1.85 -8.91 5.78
CA VAL A 291 -0.54 -8.39 5.36
C VAL A 291 -0.72 -7.10 4.56
N CYS A 292 0.23 -6.18 4.65
CA CYS A 292 0.35 -5.10 3.68
C CYS A 292 1.12 -5.59 2.44
N ARG A 293 0.90 -4.95 1.29
CA ARG A 293 1.64 -5.24 0.04
C ARG A 293 1.88 -3.98 -0.77
N HIS A 294 3.15 -3.65 -1.05
CA HIS A 294 3.53 -2.65 -2.04
C HIS A 294 3.51 -3.23 -3.47
N GLN A 295 3.38 -2.36 -4.49
CA GLN A 295 3.22 -2.80 -5.89
C GLN A 295 4.53 -2.94 -6.68
N ASP A 296 5.67 -3.05 -6.01
CA ASP A 296 6.96 -3.23 -6.66
C ASP A 296 7.48 -4.68 -6.55
N PHE A 297 8.43 -4.99 -7.43
CA PHE A 297 9.09 -6.28 -7.51
C PHE A 297 10.58 -6.06 -7.79
N GLY A 298 11.43 -6.94 -7.25
CA GLY A 298 12.88 -6.79 -7.37
C GLY A 298 13.36 -6.71 -8.82
N GLY A 299 14.10 -5.64 -9.15
CA GLY A 299 14.74 -5.45 -10.45
C GLY A 299 13.84 -4.86 -11.55
N VAL A 300 12.55 -4.66 -11.29
CA VAL A 300 11.60 -4.04 -12.25
C VAL A 300 10.83 -2.85 -11.67
N GLY A 301 11.12 -2.47 -10.42
CA GLY A 301 10.36 -1.42 -9.73
C GLY A 301 8.87 -1.74 -9.70
N ASN A 302 8.02 -0.73 -9.95
CA ASN A 302 6.56 -0.90 -10.03
C ASN A 302 6.03 -1.26 -11.43
N ALA A 303 6.90 -1.49 -12.43
CA ALA A 303 6.51 -1.94 -13.76
C ALA A 303 6.22 -3.45 -13.78
N ILE A 304 5.30 -3.89 -12.91
CA ILE A 304 5.01 -5.30 -12.69
C ILE A 304 4.01 -5.86 -13.71
N THR A 305 4.13 -7.15 -14.02
CA THR A 305 3.21 -7.87 -14.91
C THR A 305 2.12 -8.57 -14.11
N LYS A 306 1.09 -9.08 -14.81
CA LYS A 306 0.09 -9.97 -14.21
C LYS A 306 0.72 -11.22 -13.59
N ALA A 307 1.77 -11.78 -14.20
CA ALA A 307 2.49 -12.92 -13.65
C ALA A 307 3.18 -12.58 -12.31
N HIS A 308 3.77 -11.39 -12.15
CA HIS A 308 4.29 -10.96 -10.85
C HIS A 308 3.18 -10.84 -9.79
N MET A 309 2.02 -10.31 -10.19
CA MET A 309 0.85 -10.21 -9.31
C MET A 309 0.27 -11.58 -8.93
N ASP A 310 0.28 -12.55 -9.85
CA ASP A 310 -0.12 -13.93 -9.57
C ASP A 310 0.83 -14.59 -8.55
N VAL A 311 2.15 -14.40 -8.70
CA VAL A 311 3.15 -14.88 -7.73
C VAL A 311 2.93 -14.26 -6.35
N ASP A 312 2.72 -12.95 -6.27
CA ASP A 312 2.40 -12.29 -5.00
C ASP A 312 1.16 -12.93 -4.35
N MET A 313 0.11 -13.15 -5.12
CA MET A 313 -1.14 -13.72 -4.63
C MET A 313 -0.98 -15.18 -4.17
N GLU A 314 -0.21 -16.00 -4.89
CA GLU A 314 0.11 -17.37 -4.47
C GLU A 314 0.78 -17.40 -3.10
N LEU A 315 1.76 -16.52 -2.88
CA LEU A 315 2.48 -16.41 -1.60
C LEU A 315 1.59 -15.88 -0.46
N ILE A 316 0.71 -14.92 -0.76
CA ILE A 316 -0.27 -14.38 0.21
C ILE A 316 -1.28 -15.45 0.63
N ARG A 317 -1.72 -16.29 -0.31
CA ARG A 317 -2.60 -17.42 0.00
C ARG A 317 -1.88 -18.48 0.80
N GLU A 318 -0.63 -18.78 0.46
CA GLU A 318 0.16 -19.80 1.14
C GLU A 318 0.42 -19.45 2.61
N VAL A 319 0.67 -18.18 2.95
CA VAL A 319 0.81 -17.75 4.35
C VAL A 319 -0.51 -17.86 5.13
N GLY A 320 -1.66 -17.98 4.44
CA GLY A 320 -2.97 -18.09 5.06
C GLY A 320 -3.63 -16.74 5.38
N ALA A 321 -3.19 -15.64 4.77
CA ALA A 321 -3.81 -14.34 4.99
C ALA A 321 -5.27 -14.36 4.51
N ASN A 322 -6.16 -13.71 5.27
CA ASN A 322 -7.57 -13.54 4.91
C ASN A 322 -7.93 -12.09 4.55
N SER A 323 -6.97 -11.18 4.70
CA SER A 323 -7.13 -9.77 4.38
C SER A 323 -5.83 -9.19 3.85
N ILE A 324 -5.92 -8.14 3.04
CA ILE A 324 -4.76 -7.40 2.55
C ILE A 324 -5.01 -5.90 2.59
N ARG A 325 -4.01 -5.16 3.09
CA ARG A 325 -3.97 -3.70 3.00
C ARG A 325 -3.08 -3.31 1.82
N LEU A 326 -3.72 -2.75 0.80
CA LEU A 326 -3.07 -2.32 -0.43
C LEU A 326 -2.56 -0.89 -0.27
N ALA A 327 -1.48 -0.79 0.50
CA ALA A 327 -0.81 0.43 0.90
C ALA A 327 0.23 0.90 -0.15
N HIS A 328 0.45 2.20 -0.37
CA HIS A 328 -0.26 3.37 0.17
C HIS A 328 -0.95 4.13 -0.96
N TYR A 329 -1.57 3.39 -1.87
CA TYR A 329 -2.16 3.98 -3.07
C TYR A 329 -3.10 2.99 -3.76
N GLN A 330 -3.81 3.45 -4.78
CA GLN A 330 -4.59 2.57 -5.64
C GLN A 330 -3.68 1.53 -6.33
N HIS A 331 -4.02 0.26 -6.19
CA HIS A 331 -3.33 -0.85 -6.87
C HIS A 331 -3.92 -1.14 -8.26
N ASP A 332 -3.25 -2.01 -9.02
CA ASP A 332 -3.77 -2.47 -10.31
C ASP A 332 -5.08 -3.23 -10.12
N ASP A 333 -6.07 -2.96 -10.98
CA ASP A 333 -7.38 -3.63 -11.00
C ASP A 333 -7.29 -5.15 -11.07
N TYR A 334 -6.28 -5.68 -11.77
CA TYR A 334 -6.05 -7.11 -11.82
C TYR A 334 -5.78 -7.69 -10.43
N PHE A 335 -5.08 -6.95 -9.57
CA PHE A 335 -4.80 -7.39 -8.21
C PHE A 335 -6.06 -7.37 -7.33
N TYR A 336 -6.92 -6.35 -7.46
CA TYR A 336 -8.23 -6.37 -6.79
C TYR A 336 -9.10 -7.54 -7.28
N SER A 337 -9.08 -7.84 -8.58
CA SER A 337 -9.76 -9.01 -9.16
C SER A 337 -9.19 -10.35 -8.64
N LEU A 338 -7.90 -10.41 -8.34
CA LEU A 338 -7.31 -11.57 -7.64
C LEU A 338 -7.86 -11.68 -6.22
N CYS A 339 -7.96 -10.57 -5.48
CA CYS A 339 -8.54 -10.55 -4.14
C CYS A 339 -10.00 -11.01 -4.13
N ASP A 340 -10.81 -10.59 -5.10
CA ASP A 340 -12.19 -11.07 -5.29
C ASP A 340 -12.22 -12.59 -5.46
N ARG A 341 -11.44 -13.10 -6.42
CA ARG A 341 -11.41 -14.54 -6.78
C ARG A 341 -10.88 -15.44 -5.68
N TYR A 342 -10.01 -14.92 -4.81
CA TYR A 342 -9.39 -15.69 -3.73
C TYR A 342 -9.95 -15.40 -2.35
N GLY A 343 -10.96 -14.53 -2.23
CA GLY A 343 -11.70 -14.36 -0.99
C GLY A 343 -11.02 -13.48 0.06
N LEU A 344 -10.10 -12.61 -0.35
CA LEU A 344 -9.41 -11.72 0.56
C LEU A 344 -10.26 -10.49 0.85
N LEU A 345 -10.35 -10.06 2.11
CA LEU A 345 -10.83 -8.73 2.43
C LEU A 345 -9.78 -7.69 2.05
N VAL A 346 -10.19 -6.57 1.45
CA VAL A 346 -9.27 -5.53 1.00
C VAL A 346 -9.55 -4.20 1.71
N TRP A 347 -8.50 -3.65 2.30
CA TRP A 347 -8.36 -2.22 2.60
C TRP A 347 -7.63 -1.57 1.42
N ALA A 348 -8.32 -0.69 0.68
CA ALA A 348 -7.72 0.12 -0.39
C ALA A 348 -7.62 1.59 0.04
N GLU A 349 -6.53 2.28 -0.29
CA GLU A 349 -6.29 3.65 0.20
C GLU A 349 -5.64 4.57 -0.83
N ILE A 350 -5.68 5.88 -0.55
CA ILE A 350 -4.99 6.92 -1.32
C ILE A 350 -3.65 7.30 -0.66
N PRO A 351 -2.70 7.90 -1.41
CA PRO A 351 -1.40 8.32 -0.86
C PRO A 351 -1.48 9.63 -0.06
N TYR A 352 -2.56 9.91 0.66
CA TYR A 352 -2.59 11.04 1.60
C TYR A 352 -1.83 10.63 2.87
N ILE A 353 -0.51 10.79 2.82
CA ILE A 353 0.45 10.17 3.73
C ILE A 353 1.49 11.17 4.28
N SER A 354 1.88 10.97 5.54
CA SER A 354 2.94 11.65 6.28
C SER A 354 2.81 13.16 6.49
N ILE A 355 2.70 13.95 5.43
CA ILE A 355 2.59 15.41 5.53
C ILE A 355 1.47 15.93 4.63
N PRO A 356 0.68 16.92 5.10
CA PRO A 356 -0.25 17.62 4.24
C PRO A 356 0.49 18.60 3.32
N SER A 357 -0.13 18.91 2.18
CA SER A 357 0.26 19.97 1.28
C SER A 357 0.16 21.33 1.98
N THR A 358 1.13 22.21 1.70
CA THR A 358 1.10 23.61 2.14
C THR A 358 0.56 24.54 1.05
N LYS A 359 0.42 24.06 -0.20
CA LYS A 359 -0.11 24.82 -1.33
C LYS A 359 -1.54 24.44 -1.72
N ASP A 360 -1.89 23.16 -1.68
CA ASP A 360 -3.24 22.66 -1.95
C ASP A 360 -4.05 22.57 -0.65
N LEU A 361 -4.40 23.72 -0.08
CA LEU A 361 -5.14 23.80 1.19
C LEU A 361 -6.53 23.15 1.12
N GLU A 362 -7.09 23.03 -0.09
CA GLU A 362 -8.36 22.36 -0.34
C GLU A 362 -8.22 20.85 -0.55
N SER A 363 -6.99 20.32 -0.56
CA SER A 363 -6.67 18.91 -0.78
C SER A 363 -7.35 18.33 -2.03
N ARG A 364 -7.41 19.12 -3.11
CA ARG A 364 -8.02 18.74 -4.40
C ARG A 364 -7.40 17.47 -4.96
N ASN A 365 -6.07 17.32 -4.85
CA ASN A 365 -5.40 16.11 -5.34
C ASN A 365 -5.80 14.86 -4.56
N ALA A 366 -5.85 14.94 -3.21
CA ALA A 366 -6.29 13.81 -2.38
C ALA A 366 -7.77 13.44 -2.67
N VAL A 367 -8.62 14.45 -2.87
CA VAL A 367 -10.02 14.26 -3.25
C VAL A 367 -10.16 13.56 -4.60
N GLU A 368 -9.41 14.00 -5.61
CA GLU A 368 -9.45 13.40 -6.95
C GLU A 368 -8.94 11.95 -6.93
N GLN A 369 -7.84 11.69 -6.22
CA GLN A 369 -7.31 10.32 -6.05
C GLN A 369 -8.33 9.42 -5.36
N LEU A 370 -9.05 9.92 -4.35
CA LEU A 370 -10.08 9.16 -3.64
C LEU A 370 -11.31 8.88 -4.50
N GLU A 371 -11.77 9.88 -5.25
CA GLU A 371 -12.88 9.70 -6.18
C GLU A 371 -12.56 8.62 -7.22
N ARG A 372 -11.37 8.69 -7.83
CA ARG A 372 -10.93 7.72 -8.82
C ARG A 372 -10.74 6.34 -8.22
N LEU A 373 -10.12 6.22 -7.05
CA LEU A 373 -9.99 4.94 -6.36
C LEU A 373 -11.36 4.29 -6.16
N ILE A 374 -12.31 5.00 -5.56
CA ILE A 374 -13.63 4.46 -5.24
C ILE A 374 -14.37 4.08 -6.53
N LYS A 375 -14.39 4.95 -7.54
CA LYS A 375 -15.15 4.69 -8.78
C LYS A 375 -14.53 3.62 -9.65
N GLN A 376 -13.20 3.51 -9.68
CA GLN A 376 -12.50 2.50 -10.48
C GLN A 376 -12.50 1.13 -9.83
N ALA A 377 -12.52 1.07 -8.50
CA ALA A 377 -12.52 -0.17 -7.74
C ALA A 377 -13.90 -0.51 -7.12
N TYR A 378 -14.95 0.23 -7.47
CA TYR A 378 -16.29 0.14 -6.84
C TYR A 378 -16.88 -1.26 -6.88
N ASN A 379 -16.68 -1.97 -7.98
CA ASN A 379 -17.32 -3.26 -8.24
C ASN A 379 -16.60 -4.44 -7.55
N HIS A 380 -15.42 -4.23 -6.95
CA HIS A 380 -14.70 -5.30 -6.26
C HIS A 380 -15.39 -5.67 -4.94
N SER A 381 -15.82 -6.92 -4.86
CA SER A 381 -16.52 -7.48 -3.70
C SER A 381 -15.59 -7.66 -2.51
N SER A 382 -14.29 -7.83 -2.74
CA SER A 382 -13.23 -7.96 -1.75
C SER A 382 -13.07 -6.71 -0.88
N ILE A 383 -13.26 -5.52 -1.46
CA ILE A 383 -13.03 -4.26 -0.76
C ILE A 383 -14.10 -4.08 0.30
N TYR A 384 -13.67 -3.98 1.55
CA TYR A 384 -14.57 -3.78 2.70
C TYR A 384 -14.41 -2.39 3.33
N CYS A 385 -13.27 -1.72 3.10
CA CYS A 385 -13.05 -0.36 3.58
C CYS A 385 -12.15 0.48 2.66
N TRP A 386 -12.34 1.80 2.76
CA TRP A 386 -11.58 2.83 2.04
C TRP A 386 -10.73 3.64 3.03
N GLY A 387 -9.41 3.60 2.85
CA GLY A 387 -8.44 4.34 3.64
C GLY A 387 -8.30 5.78 3.17
N VAL A 388 -8.50 6.74 4.10
CA VAL A 388 -8.46 8.17 3.78
C VAL A 388 -7.12 8.84 4.10
N GLN A 389 -6.30 8.27 5.00
CA GLN A 389 -4.98 8.79 5.35
C GLN A 389 -4.08 7.71 5.98
N ASN A 390 -2.76 7.91 5.87
CA ASN A 390 -1.75 7.17 6.62
C ASN A 390 -0.76 8.11 7.31
N GLU A 391 -0.62 8.02 8.64
CA GLU A 391 0.35 8.77 9.45
C GLU A 391 0.43 10.27 9.11
N ILE A 392 -0.68 10.88 8.67
CA ILE A 392 -0.65 12.25 8.12
C ILE A 392 -0.22 13.31 9.15
N THR A 393 -0.22 12.93 10.43
CA THR A 393 0.19 13.75 11.56
C THR A 393 1.61 13.48 12.04
N ILE A 394 2.43 12.65 11.36
CA ILE A 394 3.79 12.30 11.78
C ILE A 394 4.70 13.52 11.96
N ALA A 395 4.56 14.53 11.10
CA ALA A 395 5.36 15.77 11.19
C ALA A 395 4.55 16.96 11.73
N VAL A 396 3.28 17.07 11.37
CA VAL A 396 2.45 18.22 11.73
C VAL A 396 1.00 17.79 11.96
N GLU A 397 0.45 18.22 13.08
CA GLU A 397 -0.98 18.13 13.34
C GLU A 397 -1.58 19.53 13.30
N THR A 398 -2.58 19.73 12.44
CA THR A 398 -3.22 21.03 12.24
C THR A 398 -4.73 20.86 12.10
N GLU A 399 -5.48 21.92 12.39
CA GLU A 399 -6.92 21.98 12.12
C GLU A 399 -7.25 21.72 10.64
N ASN A 400 -6.35 22.11 9.71
CA ASN A 400 -6.54 21.82 8.28
C ASN A 400 -6.42 20.32 7.97
N THR A 401 -5.52 19.62 8.66
CA THR A 401 -5.39 18.16 8.58
C THR A 401 -6.72 17.50 8.98
N TYR A 402 -7.32 17.92 10.10
CA TYR A 402 -8.60 17.39 10.56
C TYR A 402 -9.74 17.65 9.57
N ARG A 403 -9.86 18.89 9.07
CA ARG A 403 -10.86 19.26 8.06
C ARG A 403 -10.71 18.45 6.79
N THR A 404 -9.46 18.20 6.35
CA THR A 404 -9.18 17.37 5.18
C THR A 404 -9.64 15.93 5.41
N ILE A 405 -9.33 15.33 6.56
CA ILE A 405 -9.79 13.97 6.89
C ILE A 405 -11.33 13.92 6.84
N GLN A 406 -12.02 14.85 7.48
CA GLN A 406 -13.49 14.91 7.46
C GLN A 406 -14.06 15.10 6.04
N LYS A 407 -13.41 15.93 5.21
CA LYS A 407 -13.79 16.13 3.80
C LYS A 407 -13.67 14.83 3.02
N LEU A 408 -12.57 14.10 3.17
CA LEU A 408 -12.35 12.79 2.54
C LEU A 408 -13.38 11.77 3.02
N VAL A 409 -13.65 11.67 4.33
CA VAL A 409 -14.73 10.82 4.87
C VAL A 409 -16.09 11.16 4.24
N GLY A 410 -16.42 12.45 4.15
CA GLY A 410 -17.68 12.91 3.55
C GLY A 410 -17.81 12.55 2.08
N ILE A 411 -16.71 12.63 1.32
CA ILE A 411 -16.66 12.24 -0.09
C ILE A 411 -16.81 10.73 -0.23
N THR A 412 -16.07 9.94 0.57
CA THR A 412 -16.21 8.48 0.58
C THR A 412 -17.66 8.08 0.79
N ARG A 413 -18.32 8.62 1.84
CA ARG A 413 -19.72 8.32 2.14
C ARG A 413 -20.70 8.82 1.07
N LYS A 414 -20.33 9.80 0.26
CA LYS A 414 -21.15 10.25 -0.87
C LYS A 414 -21.04 9.30 -2.06
N LEU A 415 -19.85 8.77 -2.32
CA LEU A 415 -19.56 7.90 -3.45
C LEU A 415 -19.92 6.44 -3.17
N ASP A 416 -19.70 5.97 -1.94
CA ASP A 416 -19.96 4.61 -1.52
C ASP A 416 -20.40 4.54 -0.05
N ARG A 417 -21.66 4.17 0.17
CA ARG A 417 -22.24 3.95 1.50
C ARG A 417 -22.26 2.49 1.93
N SER A 418 -21.87 1.59 1.03
CA SER A 418 -21.91 0.14 1.25
C SER A 418 -20.65 -0.40 1.94
N ARG A 419 -19.61 0.44 2.08
CA ARG A 419 -18.31 0.08 2.66
C ARG A 419 -17.91 1.05 3.76
N PHE A 420 -16.99 0.59 4.61
CA PHE A 420 -16.48 1.38 5.74
C PHE A 420 -15.42 2.39 5.31
N VAL A 421 -15.26 3.44 6.10
CA VAL A 421 -14.15 4.39 6.00
C VAL A 421 -13.15 4.08 7.11
N VAL A 422 -11.86 4.03 6.78
CA VAL A 422 -10.78 3.72 7.73
C VAL A 422 -9.63 4.72 7.59
N GLN A 423 -8.79 4.80 8.61
CA GLN A 423 -7.52 5.54 8.60
C GLN A 423 -6.42 4.75 9.31
N ALA A 424 -5.16 5.03 8.99
CA ALA A 424 -4.00 4.52 9.70
C ALA A 424 -3.30 5.66 10.45
N ASN A 425 -3.40 5.67 11.78
CA ASN A 425 -2.76 6.65 12.64
C ASN A 425 -1.31 6.24 12.93
N ILE A 426 -0.44 7.24 13.09
CA ILE A 426 0.87 7.04 13.71
C ILE A 426 0.69 6.77 15.21
N ASN A 427 1.65 6.08 15.83
CA ASN A 427 1.65 5.73 17.25
C ASN A 427 1.37 6.91 18.20
N GLY A 428 1.83 8.12 17.86
CA GLY A 428 1.71 9.32 18.68
C GLY A 428 0.30 9.93 18.75
N VAL A 429 -0.66 9.47 17.94
CA VAL A 429 -2.05 9.97 18.03
C VAL A 429 -2.67 9.50 19.35
N ALA A 430 -3.05 10.46 20.19
CA ALA A 430 -3.68 10.20 21.48
C ALA A 430 -4.96 9.36 21.38
N ASP A 431 -5.24 8.57 22.41
CA ASP A 431 -6.35 7.60 22.43
C ASP A 431 -7.74 8.24 22.38
N ASP A 432 -7.86 9.43 22.98
CA ASP A 432 -9.07 10.24 23.00
C ASP A 432 -9.13 11.27 21.84
N SER A 433 -8.15 11.27 20.94
CA SER A 433 -8.10 12.20 19.81
C SER A 433 -9.39 12.16 19.00
N VAL A 434 -9.86 13.35 18.61
CA VAL A 434 -11.10 13.51 17.85
C VAL A 434 -11.07 12.77 16.52
N ILE A 435 -9.88 12.64 15.90
CA ILE A 435 -9.74 11.96 14.61
C ILE A 435 -10.12 10.49 14.70
N ASN A 436 -9.99 9.86 15.87
CA ASN A 436 -10.38 8.46 16.08
C ASN A 436 -11.88 8.20 15.90
N ARG A 437 -12.70 9.27 15.82
CA ARG A 437 -14.16 9.20 15.67
C ARG A 437 -14.65 9.70 14.30
N PHE A 438 -13.74 10.05 13.39
CA PHE A 438 -14.12 10.50 12.04
C PHE A 438 -14.47 9.35 11.12
N THR A 439 -13.82 8.20 11.30
CA THR A 439 -13.92 6.99 10.49
C THR A 439 -14.71 5.90 11.21
N ASP A 440 -15.08 4.84 10.50
CA ASP A 440 -15.91 3.74 11.05
C ASP A 440 -15.05 2.72 11.82
N LEU A 441 -13.75 2.64 11.52
CA LEU A 441 -12.73 1.94 12.30
C LEU A 441 -11.38 2.67 12.18
N VAL A 442 -10.48 2.40 13.12
CA VAL A 442 -9.12 2.98 13.12
C VAL A 442 -8.05 1.89 13.11
N GLY A 443 -7.01 2.13 12.31
CA GLY A 443 -5.74 1.45 12.38
C GLY A 443 -4.72 2.29 13.12
N TYR A 444 -3.84 1.65 13.89
CA TYR A 444 -2.61 2.26 14.37
C TYR A 444 -1.39 1.53 13.81
N ASN A 445 -0.40 2.29 13.37
CA ASN A 445 0.92 1.78 12.98
C ASN A 445 1.79 1.66 14.23
N LEU A 446 2.00 0.42 14.70
CA LEU A 446 2.61 0.13 16.00
C LEU A 446 3.84 -0.79 15.85
N TYR A 447 4.98 -0.29 16.31
CA TYR A 447 6.32 -0.86 16.16
C TYR A 447 7.03 -1.05 17.51
N TYR A 448 6.26 -1.42 18.54
CA TYR A 448 6.74 -1.65 19.90
C TYR A 448 7.82 -2.74 19.94
N GLY A 449 9.00 -2.40 20.49
CA GLY A 449 10.20 -3.24 20.46
C GLY A 449 11.14 -2.97 19.29
N TRP A 450 10.77 -2.14 18.30
CA TRP A 450 11.66 -1.80 17.18
C TRP A 450 12.09 -0.35 17.17
N TYR A 451 11.11 0.55 17.15
CA TYR A 451 11.34 2.00 17.14
C TYR A 451 11.15 2.65 18.51
N TYR A 452 10.39 2.00 19.40
CA TYR A 452 10.07 2.51 20.73
C TYR A 452 9.59 1.37 21.63
N GLY A 453 9.72 1.54 22.95
CA GLY A 453 9.26 0.57 23.95
C GLY A 453 9.80 -0.85 23.76
N GLU A 454 9.17 -1.80 24.44
CA GLU A 454 9.45 -3.23 24.34
C GLU A 454 8.31 -3.96 23.63
N ILE A 455 8.56 -5.17 23.11
CA ILE A 455 7.52 -5.92 22.34
C ILE A 455 6.24 -6.13 23.16
N GLN A 456 6.34 -6.32 24.49
CA GLN A 456 5.18 -6.57 25.36
C GLN A 456 4.27 -5.35 25.52
N ASP A 457 4.79 -4.14 25.27
CA ASP A 457 4.03 -2.90 25.43
C ASP A 457 2.91 -2.76 24.40
N LEU A 458 2.95 -3.52 23.30
CA LEU A 458 1.86 -3.58 22.32
C LEU A 458 0.52 -3.94 22.98
N GLY A 459 0.52 -4.91 23.90
CA GLY A 459 -0.69 -5.33 24.59
C GLY A 459 -1.26 -4.21 25.46
N THR A 460 -0.39 -3.59 26.28
CA THR A 460 -0.75 -2.46 27.14
C THR A 460 -1.34 -1.30 26.33
N ARG A 461 -0.68 -0.93 25.21
CA ARG A 461 -1.13 0.15 24.32
C ARG A 461 -2.56 -0.09 23.78
N LEU A 462 -2.88 -1.33 23.44
CA LEU A 462 -4.20 -1.71 22.91
C LEU A 462 -5.27 -1.73 24.01
N ASP A 463 -4.90 -2.21 25.21
CA ASP A 463 -5.78 -2.22 26.38
C ASP A 463 -6.16 -0.77 26.80
N GLU A 464 -5.19 0.15 26.81
CA GLU A 464 -5.39 1.57 27.11
C GLU A 464 -6.29 2.27 26.08
N PHE A 465 -6.06 2.01 24.79
CA PHE A 465 -6.92 2.56 23.74
C PHE A 465 -8.36 2.11 23.90
N HIS A 466 -8.58 0.81 24.08
CA HIS A 466 -9.92 0.25 24.20
C HIS A 466 -10.63 0.75 25.46
N GLN A 467 -9.91 0.92 26.57
CA GLN A 467 -10.47 1.53 27.78
C GLN A 467 -10.93 2.98 27.55
N THR A 468 -10.15 3.76 26.78
CA THR A 468 -10.44 5.18 26.51
C THR A 468 -11.53 5.35 25.44
N SER A 469 -11.53 4.49 24.43
CA SER A 469 -12.38 4.56 23.24
C SER A 469 -13.11 3.22 22.96
N PRO A 470 -13.94 2.71 23.90
CA PRO A 470 -14.49 1.34 23.85
C PRO A 470 -15.43 1.08 22.67
N ASN A 471 -15.98 2.13 22.07
CA ASN A 471 -16.90 2.03 20.93
C ASN A 471 -16.21 2.22 19.57
N VAL A 472 -14.89 2.38 19.53
CA VAL A 472 -14.12 2.55 18.30
C VAL A 472 -13.46 1.21 17.95
N PRO A 473 -13.86 0.54 16.86
CA PRO A 473 -13.18 -0.66 16.40
C PRO A 473 -11.72 -0.36 16.04
N VAL A 474 -10.79 -1.12 16.61
CA VAL A 474 -9.34 -0.91 16.47
C VAL A 474 -8.64 -2.14 15.88
N LEU A 475 -7.70 -1.90 14.97
CA LEU A 475 -6.73 -2.89 14.49
C LEU A 475 -5.31 -2.28 14.45
N VAL A 476 -4.30 -3.13 14.32
CA VAL A 476 -2.92 -2.70 14.07
C VAL A 476 -2.68 -2.65 12.56
N SER A 477 -2.66 -1.44 11.98
CA SER A 477 -2.58 -1.26 10.52
C SER A 477 -1.19 -1.50 9.94
N GLU A 478 -0.16 -1.46 10.80
CA GLU A 478 1.21 -1.86 10.50
C GLU A 478 1.90 -2.37 11.77
N TYR A 479 2.57 -3.52 11.65
CA TYR A 479 3.55 -4.03 12.61
C TYR A 479 4.58 -4.90 11.89
N GLY A 480 5.87 -4.74 12.22
CA GLY A 480 6.95 -5.55 11.66
C GLY A 480 8.32 -4.92 11.89
N VAL A 481 9.40 -5.66 11.64
CA VAL A 481 10.78 -5.24 11.96
C VAL A 481 11.73 -5.56 10.83
N ASP A 482 12.68 -4.67 10.55
CA ASP A 482 13.63 -4.88 9.46
C ASP A 482 14.50 -6.10 9.77
N THR A 483 14.63 -6.98 8.78
CA THR A 483 15.28 -8.27 8.96
C THR A 483 16.09 -8.61 7.74
N ASN A 484 17.41 -8.75 7.93
CA ASN A 484 18.31 -9.26 6.92
C ASN A 484 18.47 -10.77 7.13
N PRO A 485 18.07 -11.62 6.16
CA PRO A 485 18.11 -13.08 6.32
C PRO A 485 19.52 -13.68 6.42
N ASN A 486 20.57 -12.85 6.32
CA ASN A 486 21.94 -13.27 6.56
C ASN A 486 22.39 -13.08 8.02
N TYR A 487 21.65 -12.34 8.84
CA TYR A 487 22.03 -12.07 10.22
C TYR A 487 21.33 -12.99 11.19
N HIS A 488 22.10 -13.49 12.16
CA HIS A 488 21.63 -14.47 13.14
C HIS A 488 22.26 -14.28 14.51
N ALA A 489 21.47 -14.53 15.55
CA ALA A 489 21.94 -14.45 16.94
C ALA A 489 21.29 -15.53 17.82
N TYR A 490 22.04 -16.01 18.81
CA TYR A 490 21.49 -16.88 19.87
C TYR A 490 20.60 -16.09 20.84
N GLU A 491 20.96 -14.83 21.08
CA GLU A 491 20.23 -13.90 21.93
C GLU A 491 19.81 -12.70 21.07
N PRO A 492 18.71 -12.80 20.30
CA PRO A 492 18.26 -11.73 19.42
C PRO A 492 17.86 -10.48 20.21
N LYS A 493 18.27 -9.32 19.71
CA LYS A 493 18.08 -7.99 20.32
C LYS A 493 17.49 -7.01 19.30
N VAL A 494 16.82 -5.98 19.82
CA VAL A 494 16.32 -4.88 18.99
C VAL A 494 17.44 -4.31 18.10
N GLN A 495 17.15 -4.11 16.82
CA GLN A 495 18.07 -3.57 15.81
C GLN A 495 19.38 -4.34 15.60
N ASP A 496 19.40 -5.65 15.88
CA ASP A 496 20.42 -6.55 15.33
C ASP A 496 20.05 -7.09 13.94
N TYR A 497 18.82 -6.82 13.48
CA TYR A 497 18.26 -7.18 12.17
C TYR A 497 18.23 -8.70 11.89
N THR A 498 18.26 -9.52 12.93
CA THR A 498 18.29 -10.98 12.84
C THR A 498 16.91 -11.57 12.56
N GLU A 499 16.87 -12.72 11.87
CA GLU A 499 15.61 -13.44 11.69
C GLU A 499 15.01 -13.93 13.01
N GLU A 500 15.84 -14.30 13.97
CA GLU A 500 15.38 -14.73 15.29
C GLU A 500 14.69 -13.58 16.05
N TYR A 501 15.12 -12.33 15.86
CA TYR A 501 14.40 -11.17 16.43
C TYR A 501 13.05 -10.94 15.74
N GLN A 502 13.01 -11.05 14.41
CA GLN A 502 11.76 -10.96 13.65
C GLN A 502 10.72 -11.98 14.15
N LEU A 503 11.17 -13.23 14.36
CA LEU A 503 10.33 -14.31 14.85
C LEU A 503 9.75 -13.99 16.23
N LYS A 504 10.60 -13.53 17.15
CA LYS A 504 10.19 -13.12 18.51
C LYS A 504 9.16 -11.98 18.48
N PHE A 505 9.39 -10.98 17.63
CA PHE A 505 8.49 -9.84 17.47
C PHE A 505 7.11 -10.28 16.97
N HIS A 506 7.05 -11.03 15.85
CA HIS A 506 5.78 -11.48 15.28
C HIS A 506 5.04 -12.43 16.21
N HIS A 507 5.74 -13.31 16.94
CA HIS A 507 5.09 -14.23 17.87
C HIS A 507 4.36 -13.47 18.97
N ASN A 508 5.00 -12.48 19.58
CA ASN A 508 4.39 -11.61 20.58
C ASN A 508 3.17 -10.86 20.03
N ALA A 509 3.27 -10.29 18.81
CA ALA A 509 2.15 -9.57 18.19
C ALA A 509 0.95 -10.48 17.90
N LEU A 510 1.20 -11.66 17.33
CA LEU A 510 0.15 -12.63 17.00
C LEU A 510 -0.56 -13.15 18.25
N GLN A 511 0.19 -13.49 19.31
CA GLN A 511 -0.39 -13.85 20.60
C GLN A 511 -1.23 -12.71 21.20
N THR A 512 -0.70 -11.49 21.17
CA THR A 512 -1.41 -10.29 21.66
C THR A 512 -2.77 -10.12 20.99
N PHE A 513 -2.88 -10.39 19.68
CA PHE A 513 -4.13 -10.29 18.93
C PHE A 513 -5.11 -11.43 19.24
N GLU A 514 -4.62 -12.66 19.41
CA GLU A 514 -5.47 -13.81 19.79
C GLU A 514 -6.06 -13.65 21.19
N GLU A 515 -5.28 -13.12 22.13
CA GLU A 515 -5.67 -12.94 23.53
C GLU A 515 -6.68 -11.79 23.75
N ARG A 516 -6.83 -10.88 22.78
CA ARG A 516 -7.67 -9.67 22.89
C ARG A 516 -8.81 -9.68 21.88
N PRO A 517 -10.00 -10.21 22.20
CA PRO A 517 -11.13 -10.30 21.26
C PRO A 517 -11.49 -8.98 20.58
N TYR A 518 -11.44 -7.86 21.31
CA TYR A 518 -11.79 -6.51 20.85
C TYR A 518 -10.83 -5.93 19.78
N VAL A 519 -9.61 -6.48 19.64
CA VAL A 519 -8.67 -6.09 18.58
C VAL A 519 -9.06 -6.78 17.28
N LEU A 520 -9.43 -6.06 16.24
CA LEU A 520 -9.91 -6.66 14.98
C LEU A 520 -8.88 -7.57 14.30
N GLY A 521 -7.59 -7.39 14.62
CA GLY A 521 -6.46 -8.12 14.08
C GLY A 521 -5.37 -7.15 13.68
N GLY A 522 -4.61 -7.46 12.64
CA GLY A 522 -3.62 -6.53 12.11
C GLY A 522 -3.07 -6.89 10.74
N TYR A 523 -2.31 -5.95 10.19
CA TYR A 523 -1.61 -6.10 8.92
C TYR A 523 -0.10 -6.10 9.15
N VAL A 524 0.56 -7.20 8.80
CA VAL A 524 2.02 -7.26 8.82
C VAL A 524 2.57 -6.21 7.87
N TRP A 525 3.45 -5.34 8.37
CA TRP A 525 4.27 -4.45 7.58
C TRP A 525 5.65 -5.11 7.39
N ASN A 526 5.92 -5.79 6.29
CA ASN A 526 5.10 -5.95 5.07
C ASN A 526 5.09 -7.42 4.63
N MET A 527 4.26 -7.80 3.64
CA MET A 527 4.35 -9.15 3.05
C MET A 527 5.71 -9.36 2.37
N PHE A 528 6.18 -8.35 1.65
CA PHE A 528 7.42 -8.42 0.87
C PHE A 528 8.34 -7.26 1.24
N ASP A 529 9.64 -7.49 1.21
CA ASP A 529 10.61 -6.38 1.18
C ASP A 529 10.33 -5.54 -0.07
N PHE A 530 10.58 -4.23 0.00
CA PHE A 530 10.21 -3.31 -1.08
C PHE A 530 11.20 -2.14 -1.22
N GLY A 531 11.16 -1.47 -2.36
CA GLY A 531 12.02 -0.34 -2.71
C GLY A 531 11.73 0.91 -1.88
N SER A 532 12.73 1.38 -1.14
CA SER A 532 12.76 2.67 -0.47
C SER A 532 14.15 3.28 -0.66
N ALA A 533 14.31 4.06 -1.73
CA ALA A 533 15.61 4.52 -2.21
C ALA A 533 16.45 5.26 -1.16
N ASN A 534 15.80 5.91 -0.19
CA ASN A 534 16.45 6.70 0.87
C ASN A 534 16.86 5.87 2.10
N ARG A 535 16.58 4.55 2.11
CA ARG A 535 16.97 3.67 3.24
C ARG A 535 18.40 3.17 3.09
N ASN A 536 19.12 3.18 4.20
CA ASN A 536 20.46 2.60 4.34
C ASN A 536 20.59 2.01 5.75
N GLU A 537 19.99 0.84 5.95
CA GLU A 537 19.95 0.17 7.25
C GLU A 537 19.92 -1.36 7.11
N GLY A 538 20.21 -2.09 8.18
CA GLY A 538 20.19 -3.56 8.15
C GLY A 538 21.18 -4.20 7.16
N GLY A 539 22.22 -3.47 6.75
CA GLY A 539 23.22 -3.92 5.79
C GLY A 539 22.79 -3.88 4.32
N GLU A 540 21.61 -3.37 4.00
CA GLU A 540 21.14 -3.17 2.63
C GLU A 540 20.77 -1.70 2.39
N LYS A 541 20.95 -1.24 1.16
CA LYS A 541 20.56 0.09 0.73
C LYS A 541 19.36 0.03 -0.20
N GLY A 542 18.57 1.09 -0.22
CA GLY A 542 17.45 1.28 -1.13
C GLY A 542 16.24 0.40 -0.86
N LYS A 543 16.17 -0.26 0.30
CA LYS A 543 15.13 -1.25 0.61
C LYS A 543 14.63 -1.11 2.05
N ASN A 544 13.34 -1.35 2.23
CA ASN A 544 12.76 -1.69 3.51
C ASN A 544 12.75 -3.23 3.64
N LEU A 545 13.31 -3.76 4.73
CA LEU A 545 13.57 -5.20 4.92
C LEU A 545 12.59 -5.85 5.89
N LYS A 546 11.44 -5.23 6.14
CA LYS A 546 10.44 -5.77 7.08
C LYS A 546 9.60 -6.91 6.51
N GLY A 547 9.77 -7.25 5.23
CA GLY A 547 9.01 -8.29 4.55
C GLY A 547 9.09 -9.64 5.26
N LEU A 548 8.00 -10.41 5.20
CA LEU A 548 8.03 -11.85 5.47
C LEU A 548 8.77 -12.61 4.35
N ILE A 549 8.84 -12.02 3.17
CA ILE A 549 9.47 -12.55 1.97
C ILE A 549 10.38 -11.48 1.36
N THR A 550 11.49 -11.88 0.75
CA THR A 550 12.39 -10.97 0.05
C THR A 550 11.75 -10.30 -1.17
N ILE A 551 12.30 -9.16 -1.59
CA ILE A 551 11.74 -8.29 -2.65
C ILE A 551 11.61 -8.99 -4.02
N ASP A 552 12.43 -10.00 -4.27
CA ASP A 552 12.43 -10.84 -5.48
C ASP A 552 11.48 -12.04 -5.39
N ARG A 553 10.77 -12.20 -4.26
CA ARG A 553 9.83 -13.28 -3.95
C ARG A 553 10.47 -14.67 -3.85
N THR A 554 11.80 -14.78 -3.73
CA THR A 554 12.49 -16.08 -3.75
C THR A 554 12.71 -16.69 -2.37
N LEU A 555 12.87 -15.86 -1.32
CA LEU A 555 13.18 -16.32 0.04
C LEU A 555 12.04 -15.95 1.00
N LYS A 556 11.43 -16.98 1.58
CA LYS A 556 10.51 -16.87 2.73
C LYS A 556 11.31 -16.89 4.03
N LYS A 557 11.24 -15.80 4.80
CA LYS A 557 11.91 -15.67 6.11
C LYS A 557 11.19 -16.56 7.13
N ASP A 558 11.80 -16.84 8.28
CA ASP A 558 11.19 -17.72 9.28
C ASP A 558 9.83 -17.21 9.79
N SER A 559 9.66 -15.88 9.87
CA SER A 559 8.39 -15.24 10.24
C SER A 559 7.24 -15.52 9.26
N PHE A 560 7.52 -15.82 7.98
CA PHE A 560 6.48 -16.29 7.04
C PHE A 560 5.85 -17.58 7.56
N TYR A 561 6.66 -18.55 7.98
CA TYR A 561 6.19 -19.83 8.48
C TYR A 561 5.54 -19.71 9.86
N LEU A 562 5.96 -18.74 10.67
CA LEU A 562 5.26 -18.41 11.91
C LEU A 562 3.84 -17.92 11.62
N CYS A 563 3.69 -16.91 10.76
CA CYS A 563 2.38 -16.45 10.32
C CYS A 563 1.53 -17.59 9.73
N LYS A 564 2.14 -18.46 8.90
CA LYS A 564 1.49 -19.65 8.36
C LYS A 564 1.00 -20.62 9.45
N ALA A 565 1.76 -20.81 10.53
CA ALA A 565 1.36 -21.64 11.67
C ALA A 565 0.13 -21.08 12.40
N TYR A 566 -0.02 -19.75 12.46
CA TYR A 566 -1.19 -19.11 13.04
C TYR A 566 -2.41 -19.13 12.12
N TRP A 567 -2.22 -18.96 10.81
CA TRP A 567 -3.31 -18.59 9.91
C TRP A 567 -3.75 -19.72 8.97
N SER A 568 -2.81 -20.50 8.44
CA SER A 568 -3.11 -21.52 7.44
C SER A 568 -3.72 -22.76 8.07
N GLN A 569 -4.67 -23.37 7.34
CA GLN A 569 -5.25 -24.66 7.68
C GLN A 569 -4.49 -25.84 7.06
N ASP A 570 -3.54 -25.56 6.15
CA ASP A 570 -2.72 -26.60 5.54
C ASP A 570 -1.73 -27.14 6.57
N PRO A 571 -1.78 -28.43 6.95
CA PRO A 571 -0.87 -28.99 7.95
C PRO A 571 0.58 -28.88 7.48
N PHE A 572 1.49 -28.50 8.37
CA PHE A 572 2.93 -28.48 8.09
C PHE A 572 3.77 -28.48 9.37
N VAL A 573 5.04 -28.84 9.24
CA VAL A 573 6.11 -28.58 10.23
C VAL A 573 7.26 -27.88 9.52
N TYR A 574 7.94 -26.97 10.21
CA TYR A 574 9.07 -26.21 9.69
C TYR A 574 10.13 -25.99 10.78
N LEU A 575 11.39 -26.30 10.48
CA LEU A 575 12.53 -25.97 11.34
C LEU A 575 13.05 -24.56 11.00
N ALA A 576 12.96 -23.66 11.98
CA ALA A 576 13.49 -22.30 11.90
C ALA A 576 15.02 -22.28 12.13
N GLY A 577 15.67 -21.15 11.84
CA GLY A 577 17.11 -20.99 11.94
C GLY A 577 17.88 -21.75 10.86
N ARG A 578 17.24 -22.09 9.73
CA ARG A 578 17.84 -22.88 8.64
C ARG A 578 19.01 -22.18 7.95
N ARG A 579 19.07 -20.85 8.03
CA ARG A 579 20.16 -20.01 7.51
C ARG A 579 21.26 -19.79 8.56
N PHE A 580 20.95 -20.00 9.84
CA PHE A 580 21.91 -20.04 10.95
C PHE A 580 22.59 -21.42 11.06
N VAL A 581 23.28 -21.82 9.99
CA VAL A 581 23.92 -23.13 9.84
C VAL A 581 25.10 -23.30 10.79
N HIS A 582 26.01 -22.33 10.87
CA HIS A 582 27.24 -22.44 11.66
C HIS A 582 27.00 -22.07 13.12
N ARG A 583 27.05 -23.08 13.99
CA ARG A 583 26.78 -22.95 15.42
C ARG A 583 28.06 -23.09 16.24
N HIS A 584 28.47 -22.04 16.95
CA HIS A 584 29.69 -22.04 17.75
C HIS A 584 29.44 -22.25 19.25
N GLN A 585 28.20 -22.10 19.72
CA GLN A 585 27.84 -22.39 21.11
C GLN A 585 27.63 -23.90 21.31
N GLU A 586 27.96 -24.39 22.50
CA GLU A 586 27.76 -25.81 22.87
C GLU A 586 26.28 -26.17 22.92
N ARG A 587 25.46 -25.28 23.46
CA ARG A 587 24.02 -25.46 23.62
C ARG A 587 23.26 -24.58 22.63
N ASN A 588 22.27 -25.17 21.98
CA ASN A 588 21.54 -24.55 20.89
C ASN A 588 20.05 -24.82 21.08
N ASP A 589 19.23 -23.80 20.97
CA ASP A 589 17.77 -23.97 20.97
C ASP A 589 17.31 -24.30 19.55
N ILE A 590 16.44 -25.32 19.44
CA ILE A 590 15.86 -25.77 18.17
C ILE A 590 14.40 -25.36 18.15
N VAL A 591 14.05 -24.49 17.20
CA VAL A 591 12.70 -23.95 17.06
C VAL A 591 11.96 -24.64 15.91
N VAL A 592 10.75 -25.12 16.18
CA VAL A 592 9.83 -25.70 15.21
C VAL A 592 8.59 -24.82 15.11
N LEU A 593 8.22 -24.44 13.90
CA LEU A 593 6.99 -23.70 13.57
C LEU A 593 5.98 -24.66 12.95
N SER A 594 4.77 -24.71 13.50
CA SER A 594 3.75 -25.67 13.04
C SER A 594 2.34 -25.30 13.50
N ASN A 595 1.34 -25.62 12.69
CA ASN A 595 -0.07 -25.65 13.08
C ASN A 595 -0.53 -27.05 13.55
N MET A 596 0.35 -28.06 13.51
CA MET A 596 0.06 -29.42 13.94
C MET A 596 0.20 -29.55 15.46
N THR A 597 -0.60 -30.44 16.05
CA THR A 597 -0.68 -30.58 17.51
C THR A 597 0.21 -31.66 18.10
N HIS A 598 0.91 -32.43 17.27
CA HIS A 598 1.79 -33.53 17.67
C HIS A 598 3.01 -33.56 16.77
N ILE A 599 4.19 -33.34 17.36
CA ILE A 599 5.46 -33.34 16.65
C ILE A 599 6.52 -34.20 17.36
N ARG A 600 7.45 -34.77 16.58
CA ARG A 600 8.67 -35.44 17.08
C ARG A 600 9.90 -34.82 16.46
N VAL A 601 10.87 -34.43 17.28
CA VAL A 601 12.14 -33.85 16.86
C VAL A 601 13.25 -34.87 17.08
N TYR A 602 14.12 -35.00 16.09
CA TYR A 602 15.23 -35.94 16.07
C TYR A 602 16.54 -35.20 15.87
N HIS A 603 17.59 -35.68 16.54
CA HIS A 603 18.98 -35.28 16.33
C HIS A 603 19.79 -36.50 15.91
N ASN A 604 20.39 -36.46 14.72
CA ASN A 604 21.19 -37.57 14.17
C ASN A 604 20.47 -38.94 14.22
N ASN A 605 19.17 -38.94 13.87
CA ASN A 605 18.24 -40.09 13.91
C ASN A 605 17.84 -40.60 15.30
N GLU A 606 18.33 -40.00 16.37
CA GLU A 606 17.85 -40.27 17.73
C GLU A 606 16.70 -39.33 18.08
N LEU A 607 15.65 -39.86 18.72
CA LEU A 607 14.52 -39.05 19.16
C LEU A 607 15.00 -38.11 20.27
N LEU A 608 14.92 -36.82 20.00
CA LEU A 608 15.33 -35.76 20.91
C LEU A 608 14.17 -35.31 21.79
N SER A 609 12.99 -35.10 21.20
CA SER A 609 11.80 -34.65 21.91
C SER A 609 10.51 -35.08 21.20
N GLU A 610 9.45 -35.30 21.96
CA GLU A 610 8.08 -35.49 21.47
C GLU A 610 7.18 -34.49 22.18
N MET A 611 6.49 -33.64 21.41
CA MET A 611 5.68 -32.55 21.95
C MET A 611 4.25 -32.69 21.45
N LYS A 612 3.29 -32.47 22.35
CA LYS A 612 1.86 -32.41 22.06
C LYS A 612 1.29 -31.11 22.64
N GLY A 613 0.61 -30.30 21.83
CA GLY A 613 0.12 -28.99 22.24
C GLY A 613 -0.50 -28.20 21.10
N SER A 614 -1.07 -27.04 21.40
CA SER A 614 -1.66 -26.13 20.40
C SER A 614 -0.79 -24.90 20.11
N ASP A 615 0.43 -24.86 20.67
CA ASP A 615 1.39 -23.80 20.40
C ASP A 615 1.74 -23.75 18.91
N ARG A 616 2.16 -22.58 18.43
CA ARG A 616 2.55 -22.36 17.03
C ARG A 616 4.05 -22.38 16.82
N MET A 617 4.78 -22.14 17.90
CA MET A 617 6.23 -22.14 17.98
C MET A 617 6.64 -23.04 19.14
N PHE A 618 7.25 -24.17 18.81
CA PHE A 618 7.76 -25.14 19.76
C PHE A 618 9.27 -24.98 19.87
N GLU A 619 9.81 -25.24 21.05
CA GLU A 619 11.23 -25.05 21.31
C GLU A 619 11.79 -26.27 22.06
N VAL A 620 12.87 -26.85 21.53
CA VAL A 620 13.69 -27.81 22.26
C VAL A 620 14.95 -27.10 22.72
N LYS A 621 15.04 -26.86 24.02
CA LYS A 621 16.12 -26.05 24.61
C LYS A 621 17.38 -26.84 24.84
N ASP A 622 18.50 -26.11 24.89
CA ASP A 622 19.79 -26.62 25.35
C ASP A 622 20.33 -27.84 24.56
N VAL A 623 20.02 -27.95 23.27
CA VAL A 623 20.45 -29.08 22.43
C VAL A 623 21.96 -29.03 22.21
N THR A 624 22.65 -30.10 22.60
CA THR A 624 24.10 -30.22 22.43
C THR A 624 24.45 -30.77 21.05
N LEU A 625 25.09 -29.96 20.22
CA LEU A 625 25.50 -30.38 18.88
C LEU A 625 26.84 -31.12 18.93
N VAL A 626 26.96 -32.22 18.19
CA VAL A 626 28.25 -32.91 18.00
C VAL A 626 29.14 -32.09 17.08
N ARG A 627 30.46 -32.23 17.24
CA ARG A 627 31.40 -31.48 16.40
C ARG A 627 31.22 -31.81 14.91
N GLY A 628 31.13 -30.79 14.06
CA GLY A 628 30.84 -30.98 12.64
C GLY A 628 29.34 -31.02 12.36
N GLU A 629 28.92 -31.90 11.45
CA GLU A 629 27.54 -31.95 10.95
C GLU A 629 26.53 -32.55 11.95
N ASN A 630 25.36 -31.93 12.04
CA ASN A 630 24.24 -32.32 12.88
C ASN A 630 22.95 -32.25 12.07
N ARG A 631 22.29 -33.40 11.92
CA ARG A 631 21.00 -33.50 11.24
C ARG A 631 19.89 -33.32 12.25
N ILE A 632 19.09 -32.28 12.08
CA ILE A 632 17.88 -32.04 12.87
C ILE A 632 16.68 -32.31 11.96
N ARG A 633 15.81 -33.22 12.38
CA ARG A 633 14.63 -33.64 11.63
C ARG A 633 13.40 -33.51 12.50
N VAL A 634 12.31 -32.99 11.96
CA VAL A 634 11.01 -32.93 12.63
C VAL A 634 9.97 -33.71 11.85
N GLU A 635 9.14 -34.45 12.57
CA GLU A 635 7.98 -35.15 12.04
C GLU A 635 6.71 -34.51 12.62
N GLY A 636 5.77 -34.17 11.74
CA GLY A 636 4.40 -33.81 12.09
C GLY A 636 3.49 -35.02 12.02
N ILE A 637 2.74 -35.28 13.10
CA ILE A 637 1.96 -36.50 13.27
C ILE A 637 0.46 -36.18 13.32
N GLN A 638 -0.33 -36.95 12.58
CA GLN A 638 -1.78 -36.93 12.61
C GLN A 638 -2.30 -38.37 12.72
N GLU A 639 -3.16 -38.64 13.70
CA GLU A 639 -3.71 -39.99 13.95
C GLU A 639 -2.62 -41.08 14.05
N GLU A 640 -1.50 -40.77 14.72
CA GLU A 640 -0.31 -41.64 14.88
C GLU A 640 0.45 -41.96 13.57
N VAL A 641 0.13 -41.27 12.47
CA VAL A 641 0.85 -41.36 11.19
C VAL A 641 1.67 -40.10 10.96
N VAL A 642 2.91 -40.26 10.49
CA VAL A 642 3.75 -39.14 10.04
C VAL A 642 3.21 -38.63 8.71
N VAL A 643 2.74 -37.39 8.69
CA VAL A 643 2.14 -36.76 7.49
C VAL A 643 3.02 -35.64 6.91
N HIS A 644 3.88 -35.02 7.74
CA HIS A 644 4.84 -34.01 7.30
C HIS A 644 6.22 -34.25 7.91
N ILE A 645 7.26 -33.92 7.17
CA ILE A 645 8.65 -33.99 7.63
C ILE A 645 9.37 -32.73 7.14
N ASP A 646 10.18 -32.13 8.00
CA ASP A 646 11.18 -31.13 7.61
C ASP A 646 12.53 -31.49 8.23
N GLU A 647 13.61 -31.03 7.60
CA GLU A 647 14.96 -31.36 8.01
C GLU A 647 15.93 -30.22 7.69
N ILE A 648 16.84 -29.93 8.63
CA ILE A 648 17.95 -29.00 8.44
C ILE A 648 19.28 -29.64 8.83
N LEU A 649 20.36 -29.11 8.25
CA LEU A 649 21.73 -29.44 8.61
C LEU A 649 22.36 -28.27 9.36
N LEU A 650 22.81 -28.51 10.59
CA LEU A 650 23.58 -27.56 11.39
C LEU A 650 25.03 -28.02 11.48
N VAL A 651 25.97 -27.08 11.61
CA VAL A 651 27.40 -27.40 11.71
C VAL A 651 27.98 -26.76 12.97
N SER A 652 28.46 -27.59 13.90
CA SER A 652 29.17 -27.13 15.08
C SER A 652 30.60 -26.67 14.72
N VAL A 653 30.86 -25.37 14.89
CA VAL A 653 32.13 -24.68 14.60
C VAL A 653 32.77 -24.13 15.88
N ILE A 654 34.07 -23.75 15.87
CA ILE A 654 34.76 -23.28 17.11
C ILE A 654 34.54 -21.78 17.25
N GLU A 655 34.65 -21.06 16.13
CA GLU A 655 34.58 -19.62 16.09
C GLU A 655 33.23 -19.16 15.52
N ALA A 656 32.78 -18.00 15.97
CA ALA A 656 31.57 -17.38 15.45
C ALA A 656 31.74 -16.95 13.99
N ASP A 657 30.76 -17.26 13.15
CA ASP A 657 30.72 -16.79 11.76
C ASP A 657 30.38 -15.30 11.72
N GLN A 658 31.37 -14.49 11.36
CA GLN A 658 31.23 -13.02 11.36
C GLN A 658 30.20 -12.53 10.34
N ARG A 659 29.80 -13.35 9.36
CA ARG A 659 28.77 -12.99 8.37
C ARG A 659 27.38 -12.88 8.99
N TYR A 660 27.15 -13.52 10.14
CA TYR A 660 25.88 -13.47 10.87
C TYR A 660 25.69 -12.21 11.71
N ILE A 661 26.77 -11.45 11.92
CA ILE A 661 26.76 -10.33 12.84
C ILE A 661 26.60 -9.06 12.01
N HIS A 662 25.51 -8.33 12.27
CA HIS A 662 25.40 -6.97 11.79
C HIS A 662 26.46 -6.11 12.48
N VAL A 663 27.52 -5.78 11.76
CA VAL A 663 28.48 -4.77 12.21
C VAL A 663 27.87 -3.42 11.88
N LYS A 664 27.31 -2.73 12.88
CA LYS A 664 27.01 -1.30 12.73
C LYS A 664 28.33 -0.64 12.35
N GLU A 665 28.39 0.00 11.18
CA GLU A 665 29.51 0.88 10.88
C GLU A 665 29.64 1.80 12.09
N GLU A 666 30.79 1.77 12.79
CA GLU A 666 31.10 2.86 13.69
C GLU A 666 31.05 4.09 12.78
N LYS A 667 29.97 4.88 12.86
CA LYS A 667 30.07 6.30 12.58
C LYS A 667 31.26 6.70 13.44
N THR A 668 32.41 6.88 12.81
CA THR A 668 33.66 7.27 13.46
C THR A 668 33.29 8.23 14.57
N LYS A 669 33.75 7.93 15.80
CA LYS A 669 33.62 8.71 17.04
C LYS A 669 34.17 10.13 16.90
N HIS A 670 33.54 10.86 16.00
CA HIS A 670 33.56 12.27 15.70
C HIS A 670 32.14 12.63 15.26
N VAL A 671 31.12 12.07 15.92
CA VAL A 671 29.99 12.93 16.27
C VAL A 671 30.58 13.90 17.29
N VAL A 672 31.20 14.96 16.79
CA VAL A 672 31.19 16.21 17.54
C VAL A 672 29.70 16.44 17.72
N ASN A 673 29.19 16.28 18.94
CA ASN A 673 27.83 16.70 19.26
C ASN A 673 27.74 18.12 18.71
N TRP A 674 27.02 18.31 17.61
CA TRP A 674 27.14 19.53 16.81
C TRP A 674 26.78 20.76 17.66
N PHE A 675 26.00 20.52 18.71
CA PHE A 675 25.59 21.45 19.75
C PHE A 675 26.61 21.74 20.86
N GLU A 676 27.70 20.96 21.03
CA GLU A 676 28.79 21.26 21.98
C GLU A 676 29.52 22.57 21.65
N ASN A 677 29.30 23.12 20.45
CA ASN A 677 29.80 24.43 20.03
C ASN A 677 28.95 25.60 20.55
N PHE A 678 27.83 25.34 21.22
CA PHE A 678 26.92 26.37 21.72
C PHE A 678 26.92 26.43 23.25
N ASP A 679 26.76 27.65 23.77
CA ASP A 679 26.62 27.89 25.21
C ASP A 679 25.19 27.57 25.66
N LEU A 680 25.04 26.46 26.39
CA LEU A 680 23.76 25.98 26.91
C LEU A 680 23.38 26.63 28.27
N SER A 681 24.21 27.52 28.81
CA SER A 681 23.97 28.15 30.12
C SER A 681 22.82 29.18 30.14
N GLY A 682 22.25 29.49 28.98
CA GLY A 682 21.06 30.33 28.82
C GLY A 682 19.71 29.63 29.06
N GLY A 683 19.71 28.39 29.57
CA GLY A 683 18.54 27.54 29.80
C GLY A 683 17.58 28.06 30.89
N GLY A 684 16.71 28.99 30.52
CA GLY A 684 15.54 29.40 31.31
C GLY A 684 14.24 28.74 30.82
N GLN A 685 13.09 29.17 31.36
CA GLN A 685 11.79 28.81 30.77
C GLN A 685 11.63 29.45 29.38
N ILE A 686 11.00 28.72 28.46
CA ILE A 686 10.59 29.25 27.16
C ILE A 686 9.52 30.33 27.38
N GLU A 687 9.88 31.59 27.16
CA GLU A 687 8.94 32.71 27.13
C GLU A 687 8.62 33.10 25.69
N LEU A 688 7.33 33.24 25.37
CA LEU A 688 6.86 33.71 24.06
C LEU A 688 6.51 35.19 24.13
N LYS A 689 7.06 35.99 23.22
CA LYS A 689 6.75 37.41 23.10
C LYS A 689 5.89 37.65 21.86
N ASP A 690 4.71 38.21 22.08
CA ASP A 690 3.77 38.51 21.00
C ASP A 690 4.40 39.40 19.92
N GLY A 691 4.27 39.00 18.66
CA GLY A 691 4.82 39.71 17.50
C GLY A 691 6.28 39.38 17.17
N PHE A 692 6.94 38.47 17.89
CA PHE A 692 8.31 38.03 17.65
C PHE A 692 8.36 36.59 17.13
N PHE A 693 9.47 36.22 16.49
CA PHE A 693 9.72 34.83 16.09
C PHE A 693 9.99 33.94 17.30
N SER A 694 9.71 32.65 17.14
CA SER A 694 9.82 31.63 18.17
C SER A 694 10.20 30.27 17.57
N ILE A 695 10.62 29.33 18.43
CA ILE A 695 10.90 27.94 18.04
C ILE A 695 9.66 27.18 17.54
N TYR A 696 8.46 27.76 17.71
CA TYR A 696 7.19 27.22 17.23
C TYR A 696 6.82 27.70 15.83
N ASP A 697 7.48 28.74 15.32
CA ASP A 697 7.30 29.19 13.93
C ASP A 697 7.87 28.16 12.96
N THR A 698 7.26 28.05 11.77
CA THR A 698 7.75 27.10 10.77
C THR A 698 9.13 27.53 10.27
N ILE A 699 9.93 26.58 9.79
CA ILE A 699 11.23 26.90 9.19
C ILE A 699 11.03 27.83 7.99
N GLU A 700 9.95 27.69 7.23
CA GLU A 700 9.58 28.61 6.14
C GLU A 700 9.30 30.04 6.65
N ASP A 701 8.58 30.20 7.77
CA ASP A 701 8.38 31.50 8.41
C ASP A 701 9.71 32.11 8.84
N LEU A 702 10.61 31.32 9.46
CA LEU A 702 11.96 31.78 9.81
C LEU A 702 12.73 32.21 8.55
N TYR A 703 12.59 31.49 7.45
CA TYR A 703 13.26 31.79 6.18
C TYR A 703 12.72 33.04 5.48
N SER A 704 11.51 33.49 5.84
CA SER A 704 10.93 34.72 5.33
C SER A 704 11.60 35.99 5.88
N HIS A 705 12.35 35.88 6.99
CA HIS A 705 13.06 36.99 7.62
C HIS A 705 14.56 36.69 7.74
N VAL A 706 15.43 37.60 7.24
CA VAL A 706 16.88 37.36 7.13
C VAL A 706 17.55 36.98 8.46
N ASP A 707 17.17 37.66 9.55
CA ASP A 707 17.76 37.41 10.87
C ASP A 707 17.26 36.10 11.49
N ALA A 708 15.97 35.78 11.33
CA ALA A 708 15.39 34.54 11.85
C ALA A 708 15.93 33.32 11.11
N LYS A 709 16.09 33.44 9.78
CA LYS A 709 16.82 32.48 8.94
C LYS A 709 18.26 32.32 9.43
N GLY A 710 18.93 33.43 9.78
CA GLY A 710 20.28 33.44 10.34
C GLY A 710 20.37 32.61 11.62
N VAL A 711 19.41 32.77 12.54
CA VAL A 711 19.31 31.96 13.76
C VAL A 711 19.11 30.49 13.41
N PHE A 712 18.18 30.16 12.51
CA PHE A 712 17.99 28.76 12.10
C PHE A 712 19.26 28.15 11.51
N LEU A 713 19.91 28.82 10.56
CA LEU A 713 21.12 28.34 9.90
C LEU A 713 22.31 28.20 10.86
N LYS A 714 22.39 29.05 11.89
CA LYS A 714 23.41 28.96 12.94
C LYS A 714 23.37 27.60 13.64
N TYR A 715 22.19 27.10 13.97
CA TYR A 715 22.02 25.84 14.70
C TYR A 715 21.86 24.63 13.77
N PHE A 716 21.09 24.79 12.69
CA PHE A 716 20.64 23.69 11.84
C PHE A 716 21.09 23.81 10.38
N GLY A 717 22.10 24.64 10.08
CA GLY A 717 22.60 24.79 8.70
C GLY A 717 23.05 23.47 8.05
N HIS A 718 23.40 22.47 8.85
CA HIS A 718 23.77 21.13 8.38
C HIS A 718 22.56 20.31 7.88
N THR A 719 21.34 20.63 8.32
CA THR A 719 20.12 19.90 7.93
C THR A 719 19.55 20.38 6.59
N THR A 720 20.00 21.55 6.09
CA THR A 720 19.41 22.19 4.91
C THR A 720 19.79 21.56 3.58
N ASN A 721 20.87 20.77 3.55
CA ASN A 721 21.29 20.02 2.36
C ASN A 721 20.50 18.72 2.17
N ASN A 722 19.58 18.40 3.08
CA ASN A 722 18.74 17.22 3.00
C ASN A 722 17.57 17.46 2.02
N PRO A 723 17.30 16.58 1.03
CA PRO A 723 16.13 16.69 0.17
C PRO A 723 14.80 16.79 0.93
N PHE A 724 14.72 16.21 2.12
CA PHE A 724 13.55 16.32 3.01
C PHE A 724 13.35 17.73 3.57
N PHE A 725 14.40 18.53 3.69
CA PHE A 725 14.32 19.88 4.26
C PHE A 725 13.38 20.78 3.46
N GLU A 726 13.52 20.80 2.13
CA GLU A 726 12.66 21.59 1.26
C GLU A 726 11.20 21.16 1.30
N VAL A 727 10.97 19.87 1.58
CA VAL A 727 9.64 19.27 1.68
C VAL A 727 9.00 19.58 3.03
N THR A 728 9.77 19.61 4.13
CA THR A 728 9.25 19.76 5.49
C THR A 728 9.30 21.20 6.02
N LYS A 729 10.09 22.11 5.43
CA LYS A 729 10.29 23.47 5.97
C LYS A 729 9.00 24.25 6.20
N GLY A 730 7.97 24.03 5.37
CA GLY A 730 6.68 24.71 5.48
C GLY A 730 5.76 24.14 6.58
N VAL A 731 6.11 23.02 7.19
CA VAL A 731 5.30 22.35 8.23
C VAL A 731 6.07 22.06 9.52
N MET A 732 7.40 22.07 9.47
CA MET A 732 8.30 21.74 10.57
C MET A 732 8.74 23.01 11.28
N SER A 733 8.83 22.95 12.61
CA SER A 733 9.39 24.00 13.49
C SER A 733 10.59 23.44 14.26
N ILE A 734 11.39 24.29 14.89
CA ILE A 734 12.55 23.84 15.70
C ILE A 734 12.09 22.97 16.87
N GLU A 735 10.98 23.32 17.50
CA GLU A 735 10.38 22.53 18.57
C GLU A 735 9.96 21.14 18.07
N LYS A 736 9.31 21.04 16.90
CA LYS A 736 8.97 19.74 16.32
C LYS A 736 10.19 18.93 15.90
N MET A 737 11.24 19.57 15.40
CA MET A 737 12.51 18.89 15.14
C MET A 737 13.07 18.24 16.40
N SER A 738 12.89 18.85 17.57
CA SER A 738 13.42 18.31 18.83
C SER A 738 12.69 17.07 19.32
N GLN A 739 11.42 16.92 18.95
CA GLN A 739 10.63 15.71 19.26
C GLN A 739 11.03 14.52 18.38
N LEU A 740 11.74 14.76 17.27
CA LEU A 740 12.17 13.72 16.34
C LEU A 740 13.58 13.26 16.69
N ALA A 741 13.69 12.04 17.22
CA ALA A 741 14.95 11.45 17.71
C ALA A 741 16.11 11.50 16.70
N PHE A 742 15.82 11.53 15.39
CA PHE A 742 16.81 11.69 14.32
C PHE A 742 17.67 12.96 14.43
N TYR A 743 17.13 14.07 14.95
CA TYR A 743 17.87 15.34 15.01
C TYR A 743 18.75 15.49 16.26
N GLU A 744 18.56 14.61 17.26
CA GLU A 744 19.34 14.59 18.51
C GLU A 744 19.47 15.99 19.15
N ILE A 745 18.38 16.77 19.17
CA ILE A 745 18.37 18.14 19.72
C ILE A 745 18.21 18.04 21.24
N PRO A 746 19.17 18.53 22.05
CA PRO A 746 19.01 18.56 23.50
C PRO A 746 17.92 19.54 23.93
N ASP A 747 17.13 19.17 24.94
CA ASP A 747 16.07 20.03 25.49
C ASP A 747 16.63 21.39 25.97
N GLU A 748 17.86 21.41 26.49
CA GLU A 748 18.52 22.62 26.99
C GLU A 748 18.86 23.62 25.88
N LEU A 749 18.90 23.18 24.62
CA LEU A 749 19.18 24.06 23.48
C LEU A 749 17.94 24.87 23.06
N LEU A 750 16.73 24.35 23.32
CA LEU A 750 15.48 25.01 22.91
C LEU A 750 15.27 26.40 23.53
N PRO A 751 15.47 26.61 24.85
CA PRO A 751 15.37 27.95 25.43
C PRO A 751 16.41 28.93 24.88
N VAL A 752 17.62 28.44 24.54
CA VAL A 752 18.69 29.27 23.97
C VAL A 752 18.29 29.79 22.60
N ILE A 753 17.82 28.90 21.72
CA ILE A 753 17.33 29.26 20.39
C ILE A 753 16.11 30.18 20.50
N GLN A 754 15.18 29.86 21.41
CA GLN A 754 14.01 30.69 21.65
C GLN A 754 14.40 32.11 22.02
N ASN A 755 15.35 32.32 22.94
CA ASN A 755 15.78 33.66 23.35
C ASN A 755 16.33 34.49 22.19
N GLU A 756 17.05 33.87 21.24
CA GLU A 756 17.54 34.55 20.04
C GLU A 756 16.43 34.90 19.05
N LEU A 757 15.42 34.04 18.91
CA LEU A 757 14.26 34.31 18.05
C LEU A 757 13.33 35.38 18.65
N ASN A 758 13.17 35.38 19.98
CA ASN A 758 12.20 36.21 20.72
C ASN A 758 12.54 37.72 20.74
N ILE A 759 13.67 38.11 20.13
CA ILE A 759 14.07 39.51 19.93
C ILE A 759 13.93 39.98 18.47
N ILE A 760 13.60 39.07 17.54
CA ILE A 760 13.38 39.37 16.13
C ILE A 760 11.87 39.57 15.88
N SER A 761 11.49 40.78 15.46
CA SER A 761 10.08 41.11 15.17
C SER A 761 9.61 40.44 13.87
N LYS A 762 8.34 40.04 13.82
CA LYS A 762 7.66 39.54 12.60
C LYS A 762 7.18 40.67 11.68
N SER A 763 7.29 41.93 12.12
CA SER A 763 6.75 43.13 11.47
C SER A 763 7.70 43.76 10.46
#